data_AF-A0A8H5YK45-F1
#
_entry.id   AF-A0A8H5YK45-F1
#
_cell.length_a   1.000
_cell.length_b   1.000
_cell.length_c   1.000
_cell.angle_alpha   90.00
_cell.angle_beta   90.00
_cell.angle_gamma   90.00
#
_symmetry.space_group_name_H-M   'P 1'
#
loop_
_entity.id
_entity.type
_entity.pdbx_description
1 polymer ?
#
loop_
_entity_poly.entity_id
_entity_poly.type
_entity_poly.pdbx_seq_one_letter_code
_entity_poly.pdbx_strand_id
1 'polypeptide(L)'
;MAGVQDEPFEFSTVTKIYPKESYHYGTSAVDDEDPNDPSDEQDHEHPKLPRVARRLDPHSRDVPPSVAGLPSRYTQWNQECIINDYFRGFNQAMPLFSELDYEYFENHCREQGCTKNEWCAIYVMLALSLRNEPENDYPGDDEKFIGSACAYVDRHLYMLSNETGLKIVLGIALYFMTTWNLERAGFMHAIAVKLVYRLGFHKMVGESAKPVWIAYIIDRDLSLLTGEPYLMQEHDIDPSVADLSDEDGGILHNLRDDCRFEIFKYRARLATIKGKIFDLVYSVRAWQLSFDQQETVADRLDEMLEKWAESIPVPFRGDGDPIFNDVQLSFFKQLHVTYYHCIFSVRQATLRNQEWVDRLLRFGEVRKPADSDTPLLPSNWSGLVTAARKCLDMINKVDGDDLAFHWSCTHAKQAAMTILAANNITLSEHDLRDSIDKDQQRLHIAHGEVSDRLDQDRTGSIEKSFNTCGDLIIKARDSVRQFNERKTLKMEELPIKPSGIFMQQDFITPEHEQKLIHIFENELEWPVRGGRLSLHYGYTFSYKTFGIDEETPFKPFPDWLVPLLPTTEGRPPDQVCLQQYAPGTGIPPHVDTHGPFDQLYSLSLGSPLFMQFANKETGEKIEVDLLPRSMMQMSGDSRLHWTHGIKSRKTDTLPDGTVRLRKIRWSLTYRWLREGAECECGNEKLCDTAQRRKGIEREYRWKQYEEDAKAAES
;
A
#
# COMPACT_ATOMS: atom_id res chain seq x y z
N MET A 1 32.13 37.07 -16.50
CA MET A 1 31.98 38.01 -15.37
C MET A 1 32.01 37.14 -14.12
N ALA A 2 33.14 37.04 -13.41
CA ALA A 2 33.39 37.77 -12.14
C ALA A 2 32.14 37.72 -11.24
N GLY A 3 32.06 36.96 -10.15
CA GLY A 3 33.02 36.87 -9.02
C GLY A 3 32.71 37.99 -8.01
N VAL A 4 32.86 37.70 -6.70
CA VAL A 4 32.73 38.59 -5.49
C VAL A 4 31.40 38.36 -4.74
N GLN A 5 31.37 37.53 -3.69
CA GLN A 5 31.81 37.71 -2.28
C GLN A 5 30.69 38.29 -1.40
N ASP A 6 30.43 37.63 -0.27
CA ASP A 6 30.33 38.31 1.01
C ASP A 6 30.91 37.41 2.12
N GLU A 7 31.76 38.03 2.92
CA GLU A 7 32.51 37.50 4.05
C GLU A 7 31.85 38.05 5.37
N PRO A 8 32.43 37.89 6.58
CA PRO A 8 31.90 37.10 7.69
C PRO A 8 31.37 37.94 8.87
N PHE A 9 30.74 37.29 9.86
CA PHE A 9 30.57 37.88 11.20
C PHE A 9 30.76 36.83 12.31
N GLU A 10 31.88 36.95 13.02
CA GLU A 10 32.04 36.48 14.40
C GLU A 10 31.82 37.65 15.36
N PHE A 11 31.21 37.40 16.53
CA PHE A 11 31.88 37.62 17.83
C PHE A 11 31.02 37.07 18.99
N SER A 12 31.74 36.44 19.91
CA SER A 12 31.36 35.89 21.21
C SER A 12 30.62 36.85 22.16
N THR A 13 29.77 36.32 23.06
CA THR A 13 29.95 36.52 24.52
C THR A 13 29.13 35.55 25.38
N VAL A 14 29.77 35.15 26.47
CA VAL A 14 29.35 34.21 27.53
C VAL A 14 28.39 34.87 28.51
N THR A 15 27.42 34.13 29.05
CA THR A 15 26.94 34.38 30.43
C THR A 15 26.67 33.05 31.14
N LYS A 16 27.45 32.77 32.18
CA LYS A 16 27.26 31.67 33.14
C LYS A 16 26.24 32.08 34.21
N ILE A 17 25.33 31.17 34.59
CA ILE A 17 24.66 31.18 35.89
C ILE A 17 24.69 29.75 36.46
N TYR A 18 25.08 29.66 37.73
CA TYR A 18 25.44 28.47 38.53
C TYR A 18 24.21 27.78 39.18
N PRO A 19 24.35 26.54 39.74
CA PRO A 19 23.25 25.61 39.98
C PRO A 19 22.52 25.85 41.30
N LYS A 20 21.28 25.36 41.39
CA LYS A 20 20.59 25.12 42.67
C LYS A 20 19.92 23.75 42.67
N GLU A 21 20.30 22.99 43.68
CA GLU A 21 19.73 21.73 44.16
C GLU A 21 18.24 21.86 44.45
N SER A 22 17.47 20.79 44.22
CA SER A 22 16.81 20.01 45.28
C SER A 22 15.71 19.13 44.67
N TYR A 23 15.92 17.81 44.63
CA TYR A 23 14.84 16.84 44.55
C TYR A 23 14.55 16.37 45.99
N HIS A 24 13.35 16.69 46.48
CA HIS A 24 12.75 16.03 47.63
C HIS A 24 11.42 15.43 47.21
N TYR A 25 11.36 14.10 47.28
CA TYR A 25 10.18 13.37 47.73
C TYR A 25 10.68 12.31 48.71
N GLY A 26 10.34 12.47 49.99
CA GLY A 26 10.27 11.35 50.93
C GLY A 26 9.09 10.45 50.56
N THR A 27 8.87 9.28 51.14
CA THR A 27 9.26 8.73 52.44
C THR A 27 8.85 7.24 52.41
N SER A 28 9.64 6.34 53.00
CA SER A 28 9.11 5.19 53.75
C SER A 28 10.11 4.80 54.83
N ALA A 29 9.57 4.50 56.00
CA ALA A 29 10.22 4.57 57.30
C ALA A 29 11.20 3.42 57.62
N VAL A 30 12.08 3.81 58.54
CA VAL A 30 13.05 3.12 59.39
C VAL A 30 12.38 2.14 60.36
N ASP A 31 13.12 1.11 60.79
CA ASP A 31 13.38 0.63 62.18
C ASP A 31 14.13 -0.73 62.02
N ASP A 32 15.25 -1.09 62.66
CA ASP A 32 15.90 -0.71 63.92
C ASP A 32 17.42 -1.10 63.89
N GLU A 33 18.20 -0.49 64.79
CA GLU A 33 19.64 -0.66 65.10
C GLU A 33 20.00 -2.07 65.67
N ASP A 34 21.23 -2.62 65.60
CA ASP A 34 22.41 -2.42 66.50
C ASP A 34 23.57 -3.44 66.10
N PRO A 35 24.82 -3.47 66.66
CA PRO A 35 26.08 -3.60 65.93
C PRO A 35 27.05 -4.71 66.49
N ASN A 36 28.33 -4.70 66.06
CA ASN A 36 29.51 -5.44 66.60
C ASN A 36 29.56 -6.97 66.32
N ASP A 37 30.67 -7.70 66.14
CA ASP A 37 32.15 -7.53 66.15
C ASP A 37 32.77 -8.75 65.35
N PRO A 38 34.09 -9.10 65.32
CA PRO A 38 34.77 -9.77 64.20
C PRO A 38 35.24 -11.20 64.60
N SER A 39 36.24 -11.77 63.90
CA SER A 39 36.94 -13.07 64.12
C SER A 39 36.47 -14.17 63.13
N ASP A 40 37.27 -15.08 62.54
CA ASP A 40 38.58 -15.69 62.83
C ASP A 40 39.19 -16.25 61.51
N GLU A 41 40.51 -16.10 61.28
CA GLU A 41 41.59 -17.13 61.30
C GLU A 41 41.56 -18.24 60.23
N GLN A 42 42.63 -18.30 59.40
CA GLN A 42 43.66 -19.38 59.28
C GLN A 42 43.14 -20.73 58.77
N ASP A 43 43.83 -21.60 58.05
CA ASP A 43 45.13 -21.72 57.39
C ASP A 43 44.97 -23.03 56.56
N HIS A 44 45.81 -23.28 55.56
CA HIS A 44 46.55 -24.55 55.45
C HIS A 44 47.34 -24.66 54.14
N GLU A 45 48.65 -24.82 54.35
CA GLU A 45 49.74 -24.94 53.39
C GLU A 45 50.13 -26.42 53.08
N HIS A 46 50.75 -26.61 51.89
CA HIS A 46 51.84 -27.57 51.53
C HIS A 46 51.59 -29.10 51.25
N PRO A 47 52.54 -29.84 50.60
CA PRO A 47 52.99 -29.78 49.18
C PRO A 47 53.25 -31.20 48.56
N LYS A 48 53.70 -31.31 47.29
CA LYS A 48 54.77 -32.23 46.76
C LYS A 48 54.71 -32.48 45.23
N LEU A 49 55.84 -32.22 44.56
CA LEU A 49 56.22 -32.68 43.20
C LEU A 49 56.69 -34.17 43.23
N PRO A 50 56.68 -34.93 42.10
CA PRO A 50 57.83 -34.91 41.17
C PRO A 50 57.50 -35.05 39.67
N ARG A 51 58.46 -34.57 38.85
CA ARG A 51 58.56 -34.71 37.40
C ARG A 51 58.62 -36.17 36.94
N VAL A 52 57.80 -36.52 35.94
CA VAL A 52 58.05 -37.66 35.03
C VAL A 52 57.85 -37.17 33.60
N ALA A 53 58.86 -37.40 32.77
CA ALA A 53 58.91 -37.06 31.36
C ALA A 53 57.69 -37.57 30.60
N ARG A 54 56.94 -36.67 29.92
CA ARG A 54 55.98 -37.06 28.88
C ARG A 54 56.55 -36.75 27.51
N ARG A 55 56.53 -37.78 26.68
CA ARG A 55 56.84 -37.79 25.26
C ARG A 55 56.05 -36.67 24.56
N LEU A 56 56.72 -35.99 23.64
CA LEU A 56 56.11 -35.11 22.64
C LEU A 56 55.03 -35.90 21.89
N ASP A 57 53.80 -35.43 22.01
CA ASP A 57 52.66 -35.85 21.19
C ASP A 57 52.66 -35.00 19.90
N PRO A 58 52.69 -35.57 18.69
CA PRO A 58 52.63 -34.81 17.44
C PRO A 58 51.28 -34.13 17.18
N HIS A 59 50.30 -34.26 18.08
CA HIS A 59 48.96 -33.69 17.94
C HIS A 59 48.61 -32.53 18.88
N SER A 60 49.59 -31.92 19.57
CA SER A 60 49.33 -30.63 20.22
C SER A 60 49.31 -29.50 19.17
N ARG A 61 48.17 -29.35 18.49
CA ARG A 61 47.82 -28.06 17.86
C ARG A 61 47.56 -27.08 18.98
N ASP A 62 48.43 -26.09 19.12
CA ASP A 62 48.25 -24.97 20.03
C ASP A 62 46.93 -24.26 19.69
N VAL A 63 45.93 -24.43 20.57
CA VAL A 63 44.64 -23.75 20.50
C VAL A 63 44.81 -22.37 21.16
N PRO A 64 44.42 -21.25 20.49
CA PRO A 64 44.53 -19.92 21.07
C PRO A 64 43.74 -19.78 22.39
N PRO A 65 44.18 -18.92 23.32
CA PRO A 65 43.52 -18.73 24.60
C PRO A 65 42.25 -17.87 24.45
N SER A 66 41.14 -18.48 24.01
CA SER A 66 39.75 -18.25 24.50
C SER A 66 38.69 -18.95 23.63
N VAL A 67 38.87 -20.24 23.34
CA VAL A 67 37.81 -21.10 22.73
C VAL A 67 36.71 -21.47 23.75
N ALA A 68 36.85 -21.03 25.02
CA ALA A 68 35.78 -21.10 26.02
C ALA A 68 34.76 -19.96 25.78
N GLY A 69 33.77 -20.19 24.92
CA GLY A 69 32.67 -19.24 24.68
C GLY A 69 32.11 -19.19 23.26
N LEU A 70 32.74 -19.86 22.29
CA LEU A 70 32.16 -20.02 20.95
C LEU A 70 31.08 -21.12 20.96
N PRO A 71 30.01 -20.98 20.16
CA PRO A 71 28.94 -21.97 20.07
C PRO A 71 29.33 -23.40 19.65
N SER A 72 28.41 -24.33 19.92
CA SER A 72 28.57 -25.78 19.79
C SER A 72 29.12 -26.24 18.43
N ARG A 73 30.11 -27.14 18.48
CA ARG A 73 30.69 -27.88 17.32
C ARG A 73 31.43 -27.05 16.26
N TYR A 74 31.99 -25.88 16.62
CA TYR A 74 33.07 -25.23 15.86
C TYR A 74 34.28 -26.16 15.57
N THR A 75 34.36 -27.30 16.26
CA THR A 75 35.38 -28.35 16.09
C THR A 75 35.07 -29.41 15.04
N GLN A 76 33.86 -29.44 14.44
CA GLN A 76 33.47 -30.49 13.47
C GLN A 76 33.38 -30.05 12.00
N TRP A 77 33.36 -28.75 11.69
CA TRP A 77 33.53 -28.22 10.33
C TRP A 77 34.39 -26.94 10.35
N ASN A 78 35.18 -26.80 9.29
CA ASN A 78 36.36 -25.94 9.17
C ASN A 78 35.92 -24.49 8.93
N GLN A 79 36.39 -23.51 9.72
CA GLN A 79 36.20 -22.06 9.50
C GLN A 79 36.34 -21.70 8.00
N GLU A 80 37.30 -22.33 7.33
CA GLU A 80 37.56 -22.22 5.90
C GLU A 80 36.34 -22.49 5.01
N CYS A 81 35.43 -23.41 5.37
CA CYS A 81 34.24 -23.72 4.57
C CYS A 81 33.24 -22.57 4.59
N ILE A 82 32.87 -22.07 5.77
CA ILE A 82 31.96 -20.93 5.92
C ILE A 82 32.56 -19.69 5.26
N ILE A 83 33.87 -19.47 5.39
CA ILE A 83 34.55 -18.36 4.74
C ILE A 83 34.57 -18.51 3.21
N ASN A 84 34.72 -19.72 2.68
CA ASN A 84 34.58 -19.95 1.24
C ASN A 84 33.16 -19.63 0.76
N ASP A 85 32.14 -19.97 1.54
CA ASP A 85 30.74 -19.65 1.21
C ASP A 85 30.49 -18.14 1.27
N TYR A 86 31.09 -17.43 2.24
CA TYR A 86 31.10 -15.96 2.28
C TYR A 86 31.62 -15.37 0.96
N PHE A 87 32.77 -15.84 0.47
CA PHE A 87 33.38 -15.32 -0.76
C PHE A 87 32.62 -15.71 -2.02
N ARG A 88 31.95 -16.87 -2.05
CA ARG A 88 31.13 -17.34 -3.18
C ARG A 88 29.74 -16.73 -3.23
N GLY A 89 29.19 -16.32 -2.10
CA GLY A 89 27.84 -15.78 -1.96
C GLY A 89 27.86 -14.28 -1.66
N PHE A 90 27.94 -13.94 -0.37
CA PHE A 90 27.80 -12.57 0.14
C PHE A 90 28.77 -11.58 -0.54
N ASN A 91 30.06 -11.92 -0.60
CA ASN A 91 31.08 -10.99 -1.09
C ASN A 91 30.95 -10.72 -2.60
N GLN A 92 30.32 -11.61 -3.36
CA GLN A 92 30.00 -11.38 -4.77
C GLN A 92 28.94 -10.30 -4.95
N ALA A 93 28.04 -10.11 -3.98
CA ALA A 93 27.04 -9.05 -4.02
C ALA A 93 27.48 -7.77 -3.29
N MET A 94 28.21 -7.90 -2.19
CA MET A 94 28.72 -6.82 -1.34
C MET A 94 30.21 -7.05 -1.02
N PRO A 95 31.13 -6.61 -1.90
CA PRO A 95 32.56 -6.90 -1.79
C PRO A 95 33.22 -6.09 -0.67
N LEU A 96 33.17 -6.62 0.55
CA LEU A 96 33.61 -5.95 1.77
C LEU A 96 35.04 -6.33 2.18
N PHE A 97 35.37 -7.62 2.08
CA PHE A 97 36.69 -8.17 2.36
C PHE A 97 37.20 -8.93 1.13
N SER A 98 38.51 -8.94 0.89
CA SER A 98 39.12 -9.78 -0.15
C SER A 98 39.60 -11.12 0.42
N GLU A 99 39.88 -12.10 -0.45
CA GLU A 99 40.53 -13.36 -0.01
C GLU A 99 41.90 -13.09 0.61
N LEU A 100 42.64 -12.10 0.09
CA LEU A 100 43.91 -11.63 0.64
C LEU A 100 43.77 -11.03 2.05
N ASP A 101 42.68 -10.28 2.30
CA ASP A 101 42.37 -9.80 3.66
C ASP A 101 42.25 -10.98 4.63
N TYR A 102 41.50 -12.02 4.25
CA TYR A 102 41.29 -13.21 5.08
C TYR A 102 42.58 -14.01 5.30
N GLU A 103 43.37 -14.25 4.24
CA GLU A 103 44.68 -14.91 4.37
C GLU A 103 45.60 -14.17 5.33
N TYR A 104 45.63 -12.83 5.25
CA TYR A 104 46.38 -12.00 6.18
C TYR A 104 45.85 -12.14 7.61
N PHE A 105 44.55 -12.04 7.83
CA PHE A 105 43.94 -12.16 9.16
C PHE A 105 44.20 -13.53 9.79
N GLU A 106 44.00 -14.61 9.03
CA GLU A 106 44.18 -15.97 9.51
C GLU A 106 45.64 -16.26 9.91
N ASN A 107 46.59 -15.89 9.06
CA ASN A 107 48.01 -16.07 9.36
C ASN A 107 48.43 -15.25 10.59
N HIS A 108 47.98 -13.99 10.68
CA HIS A 108 48.29 -13.12 11.81
C HIS A 108 47.69 -13.64 13.14
N CYS A 109 46.46 -14.17 13.09
CA CYS A 109 45.81 -14.84 14.22
C CYS A 109 46.56 -16.09 14.69
N ARG A 110 47.11 -16.88 13.76
CA ARG A 110 47.85 -18.13 14.05
C ARG A 110 49.25 -17.87 14.61
N GLU A 111 49.99 -16.90 14.09
CA GLU A 111 51.43 -16.76 14.35
C GLU A 111 51.81 -15.82 15.50
N GLN A 112 51.05 -14.76 15.76
CA GLN A 112 51.52 -13.65 16.63
C GLN A 112 50.63 -13.35 17.83
N GLY A 113 49.49 -14.04 17.99
CA GLY A 113 48.44 -13.62 18.92
C GLY A 113 47.93 -12.24 18.48
N CYS A 114 47.08 -12.23 17.44
CA CYS A 114 46.71 -11.03 16.68
C CYS A 114 46.20 -9.84 17.51
N THR A 115 46.09 -8.69 16.85
CA THR A 115 45.26 -7.61 17.38
C THR A 115 43.80 -8.07 17.41
N LYS A 116 43.00 -7.53 18.31
CA LYS A 116 41.59 -7.94 18.41
C LYS A 116 40.76 -7.56 17.16
N ASN A 117 41.31 -6.76 16.23
CA ASN A 117 40.64 -6.37 14.97
C ASN A 117 40.53 -7.55 13.99
N GLU A 118 41.61 -8.32 13.77
CA GLU A 118 41.59 -9.42 12.78
C GLU A 118 40.57 -10.52 13.16
N TRP A 119 40.52 -10.93 14.43
CA TRP A 119 39.47 -11.83 14.92
C TRP A 119 38.07 -11.25 14.75
N CYS A 120 37.91 -9.94 15.00
CA CYS A 120 36.62 -9.29 14.83
C CYS A 120 36.18 -9.29 13.36
N ALA A 121 37.10 -9.05 12.42
CA ALA A 121 36.81 -9.15 10.99
C ALA A 121 36.36 -10.57 10.60
N ILE A 122 37.06 -11.60 11.09
CA ILE A 122 36.66 -13.01 10.86
C ILE A 122 35.26 -13.28 11.44
N TYR A 123 34.94 -12.80 12.65
CA TYR A 123 33.59 -12.95 13.22
C TYR A 123 32.52 -12.27 12.36
N VAL A 124 32.80 -11.10 11.81
CA VAL A 124 31.88 -10.41 10.91
C VAL A 124 31.66 -11.22 9.62
N MET A 125 32.73 -11.76 9.02
CA MET A 125 32.61 -12.60 7.81
C MET A 125 31.78 -13.86 8.08
N LEU A 126 32.05 -14.56 9.20
CA LEU A 126 31.29 -15.75 9.61
C LEU A 126 29.80 -15.41 9.85
N ALA A 127 29.53 -14.32 10.56
CA ALA A 127 28.16 -13.88 10.82
C ALA A 127 27.41 -13.53 9.53
N LEU A 128 28.03 -12.78 8.62
CA LEU A 128 27.43 -12.43 7.33
C LEU A 128 27.19 -13.64 6.44
N SER A 129 28.10 -14.62 6.44
CA SER A 129 27.92 -15.85 5.67
C SER A 129 26.73 -16.65 6.19
N LEU A 130 26.73 -16.99 7.48
CA LEU A 130 25.69 -17.83 8.09
C LEU A 130 24.32 -17.15 8.06
N ARG A 131 24.27 -15.82 8.18
CA ARG A 131 23.02 -15.07 8.14
C ARG A 131 22.34 -15.11 6.78
N ASN A 132 23.14 -15.08 5.70
CA ASN A 132 22.63 -15.01 4.33
C ASN A 132 22.56 -16.39 3.65
N GLU A 133 22.86 -17.46 4.37
CA GLU A 133 22.71 -18.83 3.90
C GLU A 133 21.26 -19.31 4.19
N PRO A 134 20.43 -19.60 3.17
CA PRO A 134 19.06 -20.06 3.36
C PRO A 134 18.98 -21.35 4.19
N GLU A 135 19.89 -22.30 3.94
CA GLU A 135 20.00 -23.56 4.68
C GLU A 135 21.13 -23.48 5.72
N ASN A 136 21.01 -22.55 6.68
CA ASN A 136 22.01 -22.42 7.74
C ASN A 136 21.99 -23.62 8.71
N ASP A 137 22.94 -24.54 8.54
CA ASP A 137 23.19 -25.71 9.42
C ASP A 137 23.58 -25.33 10.87
N TYR A 138 23.85 -24.06 11.15
CA TYR A 138 24.31 -23.52 12.44
C TYR A 138 23.39 -22.39 12.96
N PRO A 139 22.10 -22.68 13.22
CA PRO A 139 21.14 -21.65 13.62
C PRO A 139 21.56 -20.96 14.93
N GLY A 140 21.60 -19.62 14.89
CA GLY A 140 21.96 -18.76 16.01
C GLY A 140 23.45 -18.59 16.26
N ASP A 141 24.33 -19.19 15.44
CA ASP A 141 25.77 -18.95 15.54
C ASP A 141 26.19 -17.63 14.91
N ASP A 142 25.46 -17.19 13.87
CA ASP A 142 25.59 -15.86 13.30
C ASP A 142 25.36 -14.76 14.35
N GLU A 143 24.35 -14.91 15.21
CA GLU A 143 24.05 -13.99 16.31
C GLU A 143 25.16 -13.95 17.37
N LYS A 144 25.83 -15.08 17.62
CA LYS A 144 26.93 -15.14 18.59
C LYS A 144 28.20 -14.50 18.03
N PHE A 145 28.50 -14.73 16.75
CA PHE A 145 29.62 -14.07 16.08
C PHE A 145 29.40 -12.55 15.99
N ILE A 146 28.22 -12.10 15.56
CA ILE A 146 27.93 -10.67 15.50
C ILE A 146 27.89 -10.02 16.88
N GLY A 147 27.36 -10.71 17.90
CA GLY A 147 27.36 -10.23 19.29
C GLY A 147 28.78 -10.06 19.83
N SER A 148 29.68 -10.98 19.49
CA SER A 148 31.11 -10.88 19.82
C SER A 148 31.77 -9.70 19.13
N ALA A 149 31.45 -9.48 17.84
CA ALA A 149 31.95 -8.34 17.07
C ALA A 149 31.44 -7.00 17.62
N CYS A 150 30.16 -6.88 17.96
CA CYS A 150 29.59 -5.68 18.58
C CYS A 150 30.27 -5.37 19.92
N ALA A 151 30.40 -6.36 20.80
CA ALA A 151 31.06 -6.19 22.09
C ALA A 151 32.55 -5.81 21.94
N TYR A 152 33.18 -6.21 20.84
CA TYR A 152 34.52 -5.76 20.50
C TYR A 152 34.55 -4.26 20.14
N VAL A 153 33.69 -3.84 19.20
CA VAL A 153 33.56 -2.45 18.75
C VAL A 153 33.27 -1.51 19.93
N ASP A 154 32.34 -1.88 20.80
CA ASP A 154 31.95 -1.08 21.98
C ASP A 154 33.14 -0.81 22.92
N ARG A 155 34.05 -1.79 23.08
CA ARG A 155 35.22 -1.67 23.96
C ARG A 155 36.44 -1.04 23.29
N HIS A 156 36.51 -1.03 21.96
CA HIS A 156 37.72 -0.69 21.21
C HIS A 156 37.48 0.31 20.08
N LEU A 157 36.44 1.16 20.18
CA LEU A 157 36.08 2.14 19.16
C LEU A 157 37.29 2.99 18.65
N TYR A 158 38.21 3.33 19.55
CA TYR A 158 39.43 4.10 19.22
C TYR A 158 40.44 3.32 18.37
N MET A 159 40.42 1.98 18.42
CA MET A 159 41.31 1.08 17.65
C MET A 159 40.81 0.79 16.24
N LEU A 160 39.60 1.26 15.89
CA LEU A 160 38.96 1.06 14.59
C LEU A 160 39.32 2.13 13.55
N SER A 161 40.19 3.09 13.88
CA SER A 161 40.62 4.15 12.97
C SER A 161 41.66 3.67 11.95
N ASN A 162 41.33 2.59 11.24
CA ASN A 162 42.08 2.00 10.12
C ASN A 162 41.09 1.33 9.15
N GLU A 163 41.60 0.83 8.02
CA GLU A 163 40.78 0.20 6.97
C GLU A 163 40.00 -1.02 7.49
N THR A 164 40.65 -1.93 8.21
CA THR A 164 39.99 -3.12 8.79
C THR A 164 38.86 -2.72 9.73
N GLY A 165 39.07 -1.69 10.55
CA GLY A 165 38.06 -1.14 11.45
C GLY A 165 36.86 -0.57 10.70
N LEU A 166 37.07 0.16 9.59
CA LEU A 166 35.99 0.60 8.71
C LEU A 166 35.20 -0.59 8.15
N LYS A 167 35.88 -1.61 7.61
CA LYS A 167 35.25 -2.81 7.05
C LYS A 167 34.45 -3.59 8.11
N ILE A 168 34.98 -3.73 9.32
CA ILE A 168 34.28 -4.36 10.47
C ILE A 168 32.96 -3.65 10.74
N VAL A 169 32.98 -2.33 10.92
CA VAL A 169 31.77 -1.58 11.27
C VAL A 169 30.76 -1.59 10.11
N LEU A 170 31.21 -1.50 8.86
CA LEU A 170 30.34 -1.66 7.69
C LEU A 170 29.70 -3.05 7.65
N GLY A 171 30.46 -4.11 7.93
CA GLY A 171 29.92 -5.47 7.96
C GLY A 171 28.90 -5.68 9.09
N ILE A 172 29.11 -5.07 10.26
CA ILE A 172 28.10 -5.08 11.33
C ILE A 172 26.85 -4.31 10.91
N ALA A 173 26.99 -3.16 10.25
CA ALA A 173 25.84 -2.43 9.71
C ALA A 173 25.06 -3.27 8.69
N LEU A 174 25.75 -3.92 7.74
CA LEU A 174 25.14 -4.81 6.76
C LEU A 174 24.41 -5.99 7.41
N TYR A 175 24.96 -6.56 8.49
CA TYR A 175 24.26 -7.61 9.23
C TYR A 175 22.92 -7.10 9.76
N PHE A 176 22.90 -5.96 10.46
CA PHE A 176 21.67 -5.40 11.03
C PHE A 176 20.67 -4.89 9.98
N MET A 177 21.11 -4.56 8.76
CA MET A 177 20.21 -4.29 7.62
C MET A 177 19.37 -5.51 7.20
N THR A 178 19.78 -6.71 7.62
CA THR A 178 19.05 -7.97 7.40
C THR A 178 18.28 -8.45 8.63
N THR A 179 18.10 -7.57 9.62
CA THR A 179 17.29 -7.85 10.82
C THR A 179 16.25 -6.75 11.00
N TRP A 180 15.43 -6.88 12.03
CA TRP A 180 14.48 -5.84 12.42
C TRP A 180 15.17 -4.61 13.05
N ASN A 181 16.45 -4.72 13.45
CA ASN A 181 17.13 -3.71 14.25
C ASN A 181 17.88 -2.69 13.37
N LEU A 182 17.13 -1.94 12.56
CA LEU A 182 17.69 -0.90 11.70
C LEU A 182 18.35 0.24 12.48
N GLU A 183 17.97 0.45 13.75
CA GLU A 183 18.59 1.44 14.63
C GLU A 183 20.07 1.12 14.87
N ARG A 184 20.39 -0.16 15.17
CA ARG A 184 21.79 -0.61 15.29
C ARG A 184 22.55 -0.48 13.97
N ALA A 185 21.90 -0.78 12.84
CA ALA A 185 22.51 -0.54 11.52
C ALA A 185 22.86 0.95 11.34
N GLY A 186 21.95 1.86 11.73
CA GLY A 186 22.15 3.32 11.70
C GLY A 186 23.33 3.80 12.55
N PHE A 187 23.45 3.33 13.80
CA PHE A 187 24.56 3.73 14.66
C PHE A 187 25.91 3.22 14.16
N MET A 188 25.98 1.97 13.71
CA MET A 188 27.21 1.39 13.15
C MET A 188 27.57 2.14 11.85
N HIS A 189 26.60 2.38 10.99
CA HIS A 189 26.80 3.18 9.78
C HIS A 189 27.31 4.60 10.09
N ALA A 190 26.79 5.27 11.11
CA ALA A 190 27.29 6.59 11.52
C ALA A 190 28.78 6.57 11.93
N ILE A 191 29.23 5.51 12.61
CA ILE A 191 30.64 5.30 12.91
C ILE A 191 31.43 5.08 11.61
N ALA A 192 30.94 4.23 10.71
CA ALA A 192 31.57 3.96 9.42
C ALA A 192 31.73 5.22 8.57
N VAL A 193 30.70 6.08 8.49
CA VAL A 193 30.77 7.37 7.77
C VAL A 193 31.88 8.26 8.36
N LYS A 194 32.00 8.34 9.69
CA LYS A 194 33.10 9.09 10.31
C LYS A 194 34.47 8.51 9.97
N LEU A 195 34.59 7.19 9.87
CA LEU A 195 35.83 6.53 9.43
C LEU A 195 36.12 6.78 7.95
N VAL A 196 35.13 6.73 7.06
CA VAL A 196 35.28 7.05 5.63
C VAL A 196 35.89 8.43 5.43
N TYR A 197 35.40 9.44 6.16
CA TYR A 197 35.95 10.79 6.07
C TYR A 197 37.32 10.91 6.75
N ARG A 198 37.48 10.37 7.95
CA ARG A 198 38.73 10.46 8.72
C ARG A 198 39.91 9.80 8.02
N LEU A 199 39.68 8.66 7.38
CA LEU A 199 40.70 7.87 6.70
C LEU A 199 40.91 8.31 5.24
N GLY A 200 40.14 9.27 4.74
CA GLY A 200 40.30 9.79 3.37
C GLY A 200 39.71 8.90 2.27
N PHE A 201 38.94 7.88 2.61
CA PHE A 201 38.36 6.93 1.64
C PHE A 201 37.45 7.61 0.62
N HIS A 202 36.72 8.65 1.01
CA HIS A 202 35.88 9.47 0.12
C HIS A 202 36.61 10.11 -1.08
N LYS A 203 37.95 10.04 -1.12
CA LYS A 203 38.81 10.50 -2.23
C LYS A 203 39.53 9.37 -2.97
N MET A 204 39.33 8.12 -2.55
CA MET A 204 39.97 6.95 -3.15
C MET A 204 39.18 6.46 -4.35
N VAL A 205 39.88 5.89 -5.34
CA VAL A 205 39.33 5.35 -6.60
C VAL A 205 39.70 3.87 -6.75
N GLY A 206 39.06 3.15 -7.69
CA GLY A 206 39.34 1.73 -7.93
C GLY A 206 38.85 0.83 -6.79
N GLU A 207 39.60 -0.23 -6.47
CA GLU A 207 39.25 -1.19 -5.43
C GLU A 207 39.08 -0.55 -4.04
N SER A 208 39.94 0.41 -3.71
CA SER A 208 39.88 1.14 -2.43
C SER A 208 38.63 2.01 -2.28
N ALA A 209 37.85 2.22 -3.36
CA ALA A 209 36.58 2.94 -3.31
C ALA A 209 35.39 2.05 -2.86
N LYS A 210 35.53 0.71 -2.86
CA LYS A 210 34.42 -0.21 -2.51
C LYS A 210 33.81 0.07 -1.13
N PRO A 211 34.60 0.28 -0.04
CA PRO A 211 34.02 0.60 1.27
C PRO A 211 33.19 1.89 1.28
N VAL A 212 33.56 2.89 0.46
CA VAL A 212 32.78 4.13 0.31
C VAL A 212 31.43 3.86 -0.33
N TRP A 213 31.41 3.05 -1.38
CA TRP A 213 30.17 2.70 -2.07
C TRP A 213 29.27 1.78 -1.24
N ILE A 214 29.84 0.88 -0.45
CA ILE A 214 29.09 0.10 0.55
C ILE A 214 28.45 1.05 1.57
N ALA A 215 29.22 1.98 2.14
CA ALA A 215 28.69 2.99 3.06
C ALA A 215 27.59 3.82 2.40
N TYR A 216 27.80 4.27 1.16
CA TYR A 216 26.83 5.07 0.41
C TYR A 216 25.52 4.30 0.15
N ILE A 217 25.59 3.01 -0.21
CA ILE A 217 24.41 2.16 -0.39
C ILE A 217 23.63 2.05 0.93
N ILE A 218 24.31 1.72 2.04
CA ILE A 218 23.70 1.60 3.38
C ILE A 218 23.04 2.91 3.79
N ASP A 219 23.73 4.05 3.60
CA ASP A 219 23.23 5.39 3.95
C ASP A 219 21.90 5.69 3.27
N ARG A 220 21.81 5.41 1.96
CA ARG A 220 20.61 5.68 1.16
C ARG A 220 19.49 4.67 1.42
N ASP A 221 19.82 3.42 1.72
CA ASP A 221 18.84 2.43 2.16
C ASP A 221 18.24 2.79 3.51
N LEU A 222 19.08 3.08 4.52
CA LEU A 222 18.62 3.50 5.83
C LEU A 222 17.69 4.71 5.74
N SER A 223 18.05 5.75 4.98
CA SER A 223 17.20 6.94 4.86
C SER A 223 15.83 6.69 4.27
N LEU A 224 15.69 5.77 3.30
CA LEU A 224 14.37 5.43 2.77
C LEU A 224 13.58 4.51 3.72
N LEU A 225 14.26 3.62 4.45
CA LEU A 225 13.64 2.68 5.38
C LEU A 225 13.19 3.35 6.69
N THR A 226 14.05 4.15 7.31
CA THR A 226 13.81 4.80 8.60
C THR A 226 13.20 6.19 8.46
N GLY A 227 13.44 6.85 7.32
CA GLY A 227 13.05 8.23 7.09
C GLY A 227 13.97 9.28 7.66
N GLU A 228 15.10 8.86 8.22
CA GLU A 228 16.14 9.75 8.73
C GLU A 228 17.01 10.31 7.59
N PRO A 229 17.46 11.57 7.67
CA PRO A 229 18.39 12.13 6.69
C PRO A 229 19.68 11.33 6.58
N TYR A 230 20.15 11.14 5.34
CA TYR A 230 21.41 10.45 5.08
C TYR A 230 22.61 11.28 5.56
N LEU A 231 23.70 10.61 5.92
CA LEU A 231 24.87 11.26 6.53
C LEU A 231 25.91 11.70 5.51
N MET A 232 26.08 10.94 4.43
CA MET A 232 27.10 11.17 3.40
C MET A 232 26.58 12.14 2.35
N GLN A 233 27.28 13.26 2.19
CA GLN A 233 26.94 14.26 1.18
C GLN A 233 27.58 13.92 -0.17
N GLU A 234 26.80 14.00 -1.25
CA GLU A 234 27.31 13.65 -2.60
C GLU A 234 28.47 14.55 -3.04
N HIS A 235 28.47 15.82 -2.64
CA HIS A 235 29.54 16.76 -2.99
C HIS A 235 30.88 16.49 -2.30
N ASP A 236 30.89 15.60 -1.28
CA ASP A 236 32.08 15.21 -0.55
C ASP A 236 32.65 13.85 -1.00
N ILE A 237 32.10 13.25 -2.07
CA ILE A 237 32.52 11.94 -2.59
C ILE A 237 33.09 12.13 -3.99
N ASP A 238 34.39 11.83 -4.14
CA ASP A 238 35.11 11.91 -5.42
C ASP A 238 34.92 10.69 -6.35
N PRO A 239 34.98 9.42 -5.88
CA PRO A 239 34.89 8.29 -6.80
C PRO A 239 33.54 8.22 -7.51
N SER A 240 33.56 7.93 -8.81
CA SER A 240 32.37 7.64 -9.60
C SER A 240 32.03 6.15 -9.53
N VAL A 241 30.75 5.80 -9.73
CA VAL A 241 30.33 4.40 -9.88
C VAL A 241 31.04 3.73 -11.07
N ALA A 242 31.43 4.53 -12.07
CA ALA A 242 32.19 4.04 -13.22
C ALA A 242 33.62 3.59 -12.86
N ASP A 243 34.16 4.07 -11.73
CA ASP A 243 35.53 3.78 -11.28
C ASP A 243 35.62 2.51 -10.42
N LEU A 244 34.48 1.84 -10.17
CA LEU A 244 34.45 0.60 -9.39
C LEU A 244 35.11 -0.54 -10.15
N SER A 245 36.14 -1.14 -9.52
CA SER A 245 36.78 -2.37 -10.00
C SER A 245 35.85 -3.57 -9.85
N ASP A 246 36.01 -4.50 -10.79
CA ASP A 246 35.34 -5.80 -10.83
C ASP A 246 36.17 -6.93 -10.22
N GLU A 247 37.42 -6.65 -9.82
CA GLU A 247 38.29 -7.55 -9.06
C GLU A 247 37.73 -7.75 -7.64
N ASP A 248 37.95 -8.90 -6.99
CA ASP A 248 37.50 -9.17 -5.61
C ASP A 248 35.98 -8.98 -5.33
N GLY A 249 35.13 -9.46 -6.24
CA GLY A 249 33.67 -9.51 -6.07
C GLY A 249 32.91 -8.33 -6.66
N GLY A 250 31.58 -8.30 -6.45
CA GLY A 250 30.67 -7.33 -7.06
C GLY A 250 30.02 -7.80 -8.37
N ILE A 251 30.26 -9.06 -8.77
CA ILE A 251 29.73 -9.70 -9.97
C ILE A 251 29.00 -10.99 -9.59
N LEU A 252 27.79 -11.19 -10.12
CA LEU A 252 27.11 -12.47 -10.11
C LEU A 252 27.39 -13.22 -11.42
N HIS A 253 27.65 -14.52 -11.33
CA HIS A 253 27.98 -15.37 -12.46
C HIS A 253 26.82 -16.30 -12.79
N ASN A 254 26.25 -16.14 -14.00
CA ASN A 254 25.21 -17.04 -14.47
C ASN A 254 25.80 -18.42 -14.76
N LEU A 255 25.35 -19.43 -14.02
CA LEU A 255 25.79 -20.81 -14.13
C LEU A 255 25.43 -21.44 -15.49
N ARG A 256 24.48 -20.85 -16.24
CA ARG A 256 24.04 -21.36 -17.55
C ARG A 256 24.95 -20.99 -18.71
N ASP A 257 25.41 -19.74 -18.79
CA ASP A 257 25.94 -19.17 -20.04
C ASP A 257 27.14 -18.22 -19.89
N ASP A 258 27.88 -18.29 -18.77
CA ASP A 258 29.06 -17.43 -18.45
C ASP A 258 28.77 -15.91 -18.52
N CYS A 259 27.49 -15.53 -18.58
CA CYS A 259 27.09 -14.14 -18.49
C CYS A 259 27.36 -13.63 -17.06
N ARG A 260 27.90 -12.42 -17.00
CA ARG A 260 28.25 -11.74 -15.75
C ARG A 260 27.29 -10.58 -15.50
N PHE A 261 26.88 -10.40 -14.25
CA PHE A 261 26.02 -9.30 -13.82
C PHE A 261 26.70 -8.48 -12.73
N GLU A 262 27.07 -7.22 -13.04
CA GLU A 262 27.78 -6.29 -12.16
C GLU A 262 26.87 -5.72 -11.04
N ILE A 263 26.31 -6.61 -10.21
CA ILE A 263 25.28 -6.27 -9.22
C ILE A 263 25.68 -5.09 -8.33
N PHE A 264 26.95 -4.98 -7.94
CA PHE A 264 27.41 -3.92 -7.05
C PHE A 264 27.33 -2.53 -7.71
N LYS A 265 27.68 -2.42 -9.00
CA LYS A 265 27.52 -1.18 -9.78
C LYS A 265 26.04 -0.81 -9.93
N TYR A 266 25.15 -1.79 -10.16
CA TYR A 266 23.70 -1.52 -10.25
C TYR A 266 23.11 -1.07 -8.92
N ARG A 267 23.54 -1.65 -7.79
CA ARG A 267 23.18 -1.20 -6.43
C ARG A 267 23.63 0.23 -6.16
N ALA A 268 24.89 0.54 -6.47
CA ALA A 268 25.45 1.88 -6.31
C ALA A 268 24.68 2.92 -7.16
N ARG A 269 24.38 2.62 -8.42
CA ARG A 269 23.54 3.48 -9.28
C ARG A 269 22.14 3.67 -8.71
N LEU A 270 21.49 2.60 -8.26
CA LEU A 270 20.16 2.72 -7.63
C LEU A 270 20.22 3.56 -6.35
N ALA A 271 21.29 3.47 -5.56
CA ALA A 271 21.51 4.30 -4.38
C ALA A 271 21.55 5.80 -4.69
N THR A 272 22.11 6.20 -5.84
CA THR A 272 22.05 7.62 -6.26
C THR A 272 20.62 8.08 -6.53
N ILE A 273 19.77 7.20 -7.08
CA ILE A 273 18.35 7.50 -7.30
C ILE A 273 17.62 7.55 -5.95
N LYS A 274 17.89 6.62 -5.03
CA LYS A 274 17.34 6.62 -3.66
C LYS A 274 17.64 7.92 -2.91
N GLY A 275 18.84 8.48 -3.06
CA GLY A 275 19.18 9.81 -2.51
C GLY A 275 18.29 10.93 -3.04
N LYS A 276 18.05 10.95 -4.36
CA LYS A 276 17.14 11.94 -4.97
C LYS A 276 15.69 11.74 -4.56
N ILE A 277 15.24 10.50 -4.42
CA ILE A 277 13.91 10.20 -3.88
C ILE A 277 13.80 10.80 -2.48
N PHE A 278 14.79 10.59 -1.61
CA PHE A 278 14.79 11.17 -0.28
C PHE A 278 14.73 12.70 -0.32
N ASP A 279 15.62 13.34 -1.09
CA ASP A 279 15.71 14.80 -1.16
C ASP A 279 14.43 15.46 -1.70
N LEU A 280 13.80 14.84 -2.69
CA LEU A 280 12.69 15.42 -3.43
C LEU A 280 11.31 14.98 -2.94
N VAL A 281 11.21 13.91 -2.14
CA VAL A 281 9.93 13.37 -1.63
C VAL A 281 9.86 13.43 -0.10
N TYR A 282 10.92 13.07 0.61
CA TYR A 282 10.89 12.86 2.06
C TYR A 282 11.58 13.96 2.88
N SER A 283 12.38 14.82 2.27
CA SER A 283 13.07 15.89 2.98
C SER A 283 12.08 16.94 3.51
N VAL A 284 12.48 17.67 4.55
CA VAL A 284 11.70 18.79 5.09
C VAL A 284 11.38 19.84 4.00
N ARG A 285 12.27 19.98 3.01
CA ARG A 285 12.07 20.90 1.87
C ARG A 285 11.02 20.36 0.89
N ALA A 286 10.99 19.05 0.66
CA ALA A 286 10.01 18.41 -0.21
C ALA A 286 8.57 18.62 0.29
N TRP A 287 8.36 18.69 1.60
CA TRP A 287 7.04 18.94 2.20
C TRP A 287 6.45 20.33 1.91
N GLN A 288 7.28 21.27 1.43
CA GLN A 288 6.82 22.61 1.06
C GLN A 288 6.35 22.68 -0.42
N LEU A 289 6.50 21.59 -1.18
CA LEU A 289 6.08 21.55 -2.58
C LEU A 289 4.55 21.48 -2.69
N SER A 290 3.99 22.16 -3.68
CA SER A 290 2.58 21.99 -4.05
C SER A 290 2.33 20.61 -4.66
N PHE A 291 1.08 20.17 -4.71
CA PHE A 291 0.70 18.89 -5.32
C PHE A 291 1.20 18.77 -6.77
N ASP A 292 1.02 19.81 -7.60
CA ASP A 292 1.50 19.80 -9.00
C ASP A 292 3.03 19.70 -9.11
N GLN A 293 3.75 20.32 -8.16
CA GLN A 293 5.21 20.21 -8.08
C GLN A 293 5.64 18.81 -7.64
N GLN A 294 4.93 18.20 -6.70
CA GLN A 294 5.16 16.83 -6.26
C GLN A 294 4.95 15.84 -7.43
N GLU A 295 3.90 16.02 -8.23
CA GLU A 295 3.66 15.19 -9.43
C GLU A 295 4.77 15.36 -10.47
N THR A 296 5.20 16.59 -10.75
CA THR A 296 6.31 16.84 -11.67
C THR A 296 7.62 16.19 -11.19
N VAL A 297 7.87 16.23 -9.88
CA VAL A 297 9.01 15.55 -9.25
C VAL A 297 8.88 14.03 -9.41
N ALA A 298 7.70 13.48 -9.16
CA ALA A 298 7.44 12.05 -9.24
C ALA A 298 7.65 11.52 -10.66
N ASP A 299 7.16 12.22 -11.69
CA ASP A 299 7.35 11.84 -13.10
C ASP A 299 8.84 11.81 -13.48
N ARG A 300 9.63 12.77 -12.98
CA ARG A 300 11.08 12.80 -13.21
C ARG A 300 11.80 11.64 -12.52
N LEU A 301 11.36 11.27 -11.31
CA LEU A 301 11.93 10.14 -10.57
C LEU A 301 11.55 8.80 -11.23
N ASP A 302 10.33 8.67 -11.72
CA ASP A 302 9.87 7.51 -12.49
C ASP A 302 10.72 7.34 -13.76
N GLU A 303 10.97 8.41 -14.52
CA GLU A 303 11.86 8.38 -15.70
C GLU A 303 13.29 7.92 -15.34
N MET A 304 13.81 8.36 -14.19
CA MET A 304 15.12 7.92 -13.70
C MET A 304 15.16 6.43 -13.35
N LEU A 305 14.11 5.93 -12.70
CA LEU A 305 13.96 4.51 -12.35
C LEU A 305 13.80 3.63 -13.59
N GLU A 306 12.99 4.06 -14.56
CA GLU A 306 12.80 3.38 -15.84
C GLU A 306 14.12 3.26 -16.60
N LYS A 307 14.86 4.37 -16.76
CA LYS A 307 16.19 4.35 -17.40
C LYS A 307 17.17 3.42 -16.68
N TRP A 308 17.13 3.38 -15.35
CA TRP A 308 17.95 2.44 -14.58
C TRP A 308 17.56 0.99 -14.87
N ALA A 309 16.26 0.65 -14.88
CA ALA A 309 15.78 -0.69 -15.18
C ALA A 309 16.08 -1.11 -16.63
N GLU A 310 15.97 -0.20 -17.58
CA GLU A 310 16.32 -0.40 -18.99
C GLU A 310 17.83 -0.57 -19.22
N SER A 311 18.67 -0.08 -18.30
CA SER A 311 20.11 -0.29 -18.36
C SER A 311 20.55 -1.69 -17.93
N ILE A 312 19.67 -2.49 -17.30
CA ILE A 312 19.95 -3.87 -16.92
C ILE A 312 19.95 -4.75 -18.18
N PRO A 313 20.97 -5.62 -18.41
CA PRO A 313 21.01 -6.48 -19.58
C PRO A 313 19.82 -7.43 -19.63
N VAL A 314 19.33 -7.74 -20.83
CA VAL A 314 18.10 -8.53 -21.03
C VAL A 314 18.05 -9.85 -20.24
N PRO A 315 19.14 -10.67 -20.15
CA PRO A 315 19.11 -11.91 -19.37
C PRO A 315 18.81 -11.72 -17.87
N PHE A 316 19.13 -10.54 -17.34
CA PHE A 316 19.00 -10.18 -15.93
C PHE A 316 17.86 -9.19 -15.68
N ARG A 317 17.02 -8.91 -16.69
CA ARG A 317 15.94 -7.92 -16.59
C ARG A 317 14.60 -8.60 -16.28
N GLY A 318 13.84 -8.03 -15.34
CA GLY A 318 12.43 -8.37 -15.13
C GLY A 318 12.22 -9.84 -14.79
N ASP A 319 11.48 -10.56 -15.65
CA ASP A 319 11.16 -11.99 -15.48
C ASP A 319 12.27 -12.92 -15.98
N GLY A 320 13.48 -12.40 -16.26
CA GLY A 320 14.65 -13.23 -16.50
C GLY A 320 14.87 -14.23 -15.37
N ASP A 321 15.30 -15.45 -15.72
CA ASP A 321 15.55 -16.53 -14.77
C ASP A 321 17.03 -16.95 -14.85
N PRO A 322 17.96 -16.06 -14.44
CA PRO A 322 19.37 -16.40 -14.39
C PRO A 322 19.59 -17.51 -13.37
N ILE A 323 20.51 -18.43 -13.67
CA ILE A 323 20.87 -19.50 -12.74
C ILE A 323 22.03 -18.99 -11.89
N PHE A 324 21.74 -18.65 -10.63
CA PHE A 324 22.73 -18.31 -9.62
C PHE A 324 22.73 -19.38 -8.51
N ASN A 325 23.74 -19.37 -7.64
CA ASN A 325 23.60 -20.05 -6.34
C ASN A 325 22.54 -19.33 -5.48
N ASP A 326 22.04 -19.99 -4.44
CA ASP A 326 20.88 -19.49 -3.69
C ASP A 326 21.14 -18.13 -3.04
N VAL A 327 22.31 -17.94 -2.42
CA VAL A 327 22.73 -16.66 -1.83
C VAL A 327 22.76 -15.53 -2.88
N GLN A 328 23.40 -15.76 -4.02
CA GLN A 328 23.49 -14.80 -5.11
C GLN A 328 22.10 -14.50 -5.72
N LEU A 329 21.23 -15.51 -5.83
CA LEU A 329 19.85 -15.34 -6.28
C LEU A 329 19.05 -14.45 -5.32
N SER A 330 19.23 -14.61 -4.01
CA SER A 330 18.61 -13.75 -3.00
C SER A 330 19.06 -12.29 -3.15
N PHE A 331 20.37 -12.02 -3.32
CA PHE A 331 20.86 -10.66 -3.59
C PHE A 331 20.36 -10.08 -4.91
N PHE A 332 20.24 -10.90 -5.96
CA PHE A 332 19.67 -10.49 -7.24
C PHE A 332 18.21 -10.08 -7.10
N LYS A 333 17.37 -10.92 -6.47
CA LYS A 333 15.96 -10.61 -6.20
C LYS A 333 15.83 -9.39 -5.28
N GLN A 334 16.71 -9.26 -4.28
CA GLN A 334 16.70 -8.12 -3.35
C GLN A 334 16.90 -6.81 -4.11
N LEU A 335 17.81 -6.76 -5.11
CA LEU A 335 18.00 -5.58 -5.95
C LEU A 335 16.69 -5.13 -6.64
N HIS A 336 15.96 -6.08 -7.22
CA HIS A 336 14.69 -5.78 -7.89
C HIS A 336 13.57 -5.42 -6.91
N VAL A 337 13.54 -6.04 -5.72
CA VAL A 337 12.60 -5.66 -4.66
C VAL A 337 12.89 -4.23 -4.17
N THR A 338 14.16 -3.85 -4.02
CA THR A 338 14.55 -2.46 -3.71
C THR A 338 14.12 -1.49 -4.81
N TYR A 339 14.20 -1.89 -6.09
CA TYR A 339 13.67 -1.09 -7.20
C TYR A 339 12.15 -0.86 -7.09
N TYR A 340 11.37 -1.91 -6.78
CA TYR A 340 9.93 -1.73 -6.55
C TYR A 340 9.64 -0.86 -5.34
N HIS A 341 10.42 -0.99 -4.26
CA HIS A 341 10.31 -0.10 -3.11
C HIS A 341 10.52 1.36 -3.51
N CYS A 342 11.49 1.65 -4.39
CA CYS A 342 11.70 3.00 -4.93
C CYS A 342 10.46 3.52 -5.67
N ILE A 343 9.83 2.70 -6.52
CA ILE A 343 8.58 3.07 -7.22
C ILE A 343 7.48 3.43 -6.21
N PHE A 344 7.30 2.61 -5.17
CA PHE A 344 6.28 2.87 -4.16
C PHE A 344 6.59 4.15 -3.36
N SER A 345 7.86 4.37 -3.06
CA SER A 345 8.36 5.55 -2.34
C SER A 345 8.15 6.85 -3.12
N VAL A 346 8.37 6.86 -4.44
CA VAL A 346 8.19 8.04 -5.30
C VAL A 346 6.77 8.60 -5.16
N ARG A 347 5.76 7.73 -5.14
CA ARG A 347 4.34 8.10 -5.02
C ARG A 347 3.85 8.11 -3.57
N GLN A 348 4.75 7.98 -2.60
CA GLN A 348 4.45 7.87 -1.17
C GLN A 348 3.36 6.82 -0.85
N ALA A 349 3.28 5.77 -1.67
CA ALA A 349 2.32 4.67 -1.56
C ALA A 349 2.84 3.61 -0.57
N THR A 350 3.16 4.06 0.64
CA THR A 350 3.74 3.24 1.71
C THR A 350 3.04 3.52 3.03
N LEU A 351 3.19 2.62 4.01
CA LEU A 351 2.63 2.82 5.35
C LEU A 351 3.14 4.10 6.05
N ARG A 352 4.25 4.68 5.60
CA ARG A 352 4.80 5.92 6.16
C ARG A 352 3.88 7.12 5.92
N ASN A 353 3.09 7.10 4.85
CA ASN A 353 2.10 8.13 4.58
C ASN A 353 0.84 7.90 5.44
N GLN A 354 0.90 8.33 6.69
CA GLN A 354 -0.18 8.13 7.67
C GLN A 354 -1.49 8.80 7.24
N GLU A 355 -1.42 9.96 6.58
CA GLU A 355 -2.61 10.63 6.05
C GLU A 355 -3.32 9.76 5.00
N TRP A 356 -2.56 9.20 4.05
CA TRP A 356 -3.12 8.32 3.03
C TRP A 356 -3.72 7.05 3.63
N VAL A 357 -3.00 6.42 4.57
CA VAL A 357 -3.49 5.23 5.29
C VAL A 357 -4.78 5.52 6.05
N ASP A 358 -4.86 6.64 6.77
CA ASP A 358 -6.06 7.05 7.52
C ASP A 358 -7.26 7.33 6.60
N ARG A 359 -7.00 7.87 5.39
CA ARG A 359 -8.04 8.06 4.38
C ARG A 359 -8.52 6.72 3.80
N LEU A 360 -7.62 5.76 3.57
CA LEU A 360 -7.98 4.42 3.13
C LEU A 360 -8.80 3.68 4.19
N LEU A 361 -8.41 3.72 5.45
CA LEU A 361 -9.15 3.08 6.55
C LEU A 361 -10.55 3.67 6.76
N ARG A 362 -10.75 4.95 6.42
CA ARG A 362 -12.05 5.64 6.47
C ARG A 362 -12.78 5.67 5.14
N PHE A 363 -12.27 5.00 4.11
CA PHE A 363 -12.91 4.97 2.80
C PHE A 363 -14.36 4.46 2.90
N GLY A 364 -15.30 5.19 2.27
CA GLY A 364 -16.75 4.95 2.39
C GLY A 364 -17.46 5.72 3.51
N GLU A 365 -16.73 6.44 4.37
CA GLU A 365 -17.28 7.36 5.38
C GLU A 365 -17.45 8.79 4.82
N VAL A 366 -18.22 9.63 5.53
CA VAL A 366 -18.40 11.05 5.16
C VAL A 366 -17.08 11.78 5.31
N ARG A 367 -16.66 12.49 4.25
CA ARG A 367 -15.42 13.28 4.21
C ARG A 367 -15.43 14.35 5.31
N LYS A 368 -14.33 14.46 6.05
CA LYS A 368 -14.18 15.47 7.09
C LYS A 368 -13.68 16.79 6.48
N PRO A 369 -14.00 17.96 7.06
CA PRO A 369 -13.48 19.25 6.60
C PRO A 369 -11.95 19.36 6.60
N ALA A 370 -11.26 18.50 7.35
CA ALA A 370 -9.80 18.45 7.44
C ALA A 370 -9.13 17.56 6.37
N ASP A 371 -9.89 16.83 5.55
CA ASP A 371 -9.32 15.92 4.55
C ASP A 371 -8.80 16.71 3.35
N SER A 372 -7.55 16.44 2.94
CA SER A 372 -6.90 17.05 1.77
C SER A 372 -7.71 16.87 0.47
N ASP A 373 -7.73 17.90 -0.39
CA ASP A 373 -8.35 17.87 -1.73
C ASP A 373 -7.56 17.05 -2.76
N THR A 374 -6.45 16.45 -2.36
CA THR A 374 -5.67 15.56 -3.21
C THR A 374 -6.42 14.26 -3.53
N PRO A 375 -6.24 13.68 -4.74
CA PRO A 375 -6.77 12.36 -5.08
C PRO A 375 -6.36 11.29 -4.05
N LEU A 376 -7.25 10.34 -3.76
CA LEU A 376 -6.96 9.24 -2.83
C LEU A 376 -5.97 8.24 -3.44
N LEU A 377 -6.10 7.97 -4.73
CA LEU A 377 -5.22 7.08 -5.47
C LEU A 377 -4.13 7.92 -6.14
N PRO A 378 -2.85 7.60 -5.92
CA PRO A 378 -1.77 8.23 -6.66
C PRO A 378 -1.96 8.06 -8.17
N SER A 379 -1.41 8.98 -8.94
CA SER A 379 -1.34 8.83 -10.39
C SER A 379 -0.53 7.58 -10.77
N ASN A 380 -0.71 7.11 -12.01
CA ASN A 380 -0.19 5.82 -12.48
C ASN A 380 -0.61 4.62 -11.59
N TRP A 381 -1.82 4.66 -11.04
CA TRP A 381 -2.33 3.62 -10.12
C TRP A 381 -2.22 2.19 -10.68
N SER A 382 -2.55 2.00 -11.98
CA SER A 382 -2.41 0.69 -12.63
C SER A 382 -0.96 0.17 -12.66
N GLY A 383 0.00 1.08 -12.84
CA GLY A 383 1.43 0.77 -12.76
C GLY A 383 1.83 0.32 -11.36
N LEU A 384 1.39 1.06 -10.33
CA LEU A 384 1.64 0.73 -8.92
C LEU A 384 1.07 -0.65 -8.53
N VAL A 385 -0.17 -0.94 -8.93
CA VAL A 385 -0.81 -2.24 -8.67
C VAL A 385 -0.05 -3.38 -9.36
N THR A 386 0.38 -3.17 -10.60
CA THR A 386 1.19 -4.15 -11.34
C THR A 386 2.55 -4.38 -10.68
N ALA A 387 3.22 -3.31 -10.26
CA ALA A 387 4.49 -3.36 -9.54
C ALA A 387 4.35 -4.07 -8.18
N ALA A 388 3.28 -3.80 -7.42
CA ALA A 388 2.98 -4.46 -6.16
C ALA A 388 2.79 -5.97 -6.32
N ARG A 389 2.03 -6.41 -7.34
CA ARG A 389 1.87 -7.84 -7.66
C ARG A 389 3.22 -8.49 -7.98
N LYS A 390 4.02 -7.89 -8.86
CA LYS A 390 5.36 -8.41 -9.24
C LYS A 390 6.33 -8.44 -8.06
N CYS A 391 6.29 -7.44 -7.19
CA CYS A 391 7.12 -7.38 -5.99
C CYS A 391 6.81 -8.55 -5.05
N LEU A 392 5.53 -8.80 -4.75
CA LEU A 392 5.14 -9.94 -3.90
C LEU A 392 5.43 -11.28 -4.57
N ASP A 393 5.14 -11.42 -5.86
CA ASP A 393 5.41 -12.67 -6.60
C ASP A 393 6.93 -13.00 -6.62
N MET A 394 7.81 -12.00 -6.60
CA MET A 394 9.27 -12.21 -6.52
C MET A 394 9.75 -12.55 -5.11
N ILE A 395 9.19 -11.91 -4.08
CA ILE A 395 9.49 -12.26 -2.69
C ILE A 395 9.09 -13.70 -2.40
N ASN A 396 7.92 -14.13 -2.88
CA ASN A 396 7.39 -15.48 -2.68
C ASN A 396 8.17 -16.58 -3.44
N LYS A 397 9.10 -16.21 -4.33
CA LYS A 397 9.99 -17.15 -5.04
C LYS A 397 11.30 -17.42 -4.27
N VAL A 398 11.53 -16.77 -3.14
CA VAL A 398 12.67 -17.07 -2.26
C VAL A 398 12.18 -17.98 -1.14
N ASP A 399 13.04 -18.88 -0.68
CA ASP A 399 12.75 -19.75 0.44
C ASP A 399 12.26 -18.94 1.66
N GLY A 400 11.26 -19.45 2.37
CA GLY A 400 10.76 -18.84 3.60
C GLY A 400 11.79 -18.79 4.71
N ASP A 401 12.74 -19.73 4.69
CA ASP A 401 13.80 -19.86 5.70
C ASP A 401 14.99 -18.90 5.47
N ASP A 402 15.07 -18.22 4.32
CA ASP A 402 16.04 -17.14 4.07
C ASP A 402 15.63 -15.85 4.83
N LEU A 403 15.85 -15.87 6.14
CA LEU A 403 15.46 -14.79 7.04
C LEU A 403 16.11 -13.46 6.65
N ALA A 404 17.36 -13.47 6.20
CA ALA A 404 18.08 -12.25 5.82
C ALA A 404 17.41 -11.54 4.64
N PHE A 405 17.06 -12.29 3.59
CA PHE A 405 16.33 -11.76 2.45
C PHE A 405 14.99 -11.17 2.90
N HIS A 406 14.20 -11.96 3.63
CA HIS A 406 12.85 -11.56 4.04
C HIS A 406 12.82 -10.31 4.93
N TRP A 407 13.73 -10.23 5.91
CA TRP A 407 13.83 -9.04 6.77
C TRP A 407 14.21 -7.81 5.97
N SER A 408 15.20 -7.91 5.08
CA SER A 408 15.63 -6.78 4.24
C SER A 408 14.54 -6.29 3.27
N CYS A 409 13.58 -7.15 2.91
CA CYS A 409 12.48 -6.82 1.99
C CYS A 409 11.19 -6.37 2.70
N THR A 410 11.16 -6.29 4.04
CA THR A 410 9.94 -6.06 4.83
C THR A 410 9.17 -4.80 4.42
N HIS A 411 9.86 -3.67 4.25
CA HIS A 411 9.22 -2.39 3.91
C HIS A 411 8.61 -2.41 2.50
N ALA A 412 9.31 -3.01 1.53
CA ALA A 412 8.79 -3.21 0.18
C ALA A 412 7.57 -4.12 0.17
N LYS A 413 7.62 -5.22 0.94
CA LYS A 413 6.51 -6.17 1.12
C LYS A 413 5.29 -5.47 1.72
N GLN A 414 5.49 -4.67 2.79
CA GLN A 414 4.43 -3.89 3.42
C GLN A 414 3.81 -2.89 2.45
N ALA A 415 4.61 -2.10 1.73
CA ALA A 415 4.12 -1.15 0.73
C ALA A 415 3.31 -1.86 -0.38
N ALA A 416 3.80 -2.98 -0.91
CA ALA A 416 3.07 -3.76 -1.90
C ALA A 416 1.73 -4.29 -1.36
N MET A 417 1.70 -4.79 -0.12
CA MET A 417 0.45 -5.20 0.54
C MET A 417 -0.51 -4.02 0.71
N THR A 418 -0.03 -2.85 1.15
CA THR A 418 -0.84 -1.64 1.29
C THR A 418 -1.46 -1.22 -0.04
N ILE A 419 -0.71 -1.26 -1.14
CA ILE A 419 -1.21 -0.94 -2.49
C ILE A 419 -2.31 -1.92 -2.93
N LEU A 420 -2.11 -3.23 -2.76
CA LEU A 420 -3.14 -4.22 -3.13
C LEU A 420 -4.38 -4.14 -2.24
N ALA A 421 -4.20 -3.88 -0.94
CA ALA A 421 -5.31 -3.63 -0.03
C ALA A 421 -6.08 -2.38 -0.46
N ALA A 422 -5.40 -1.28 -0.78
CA ALA A 422 -6.00 -0.05 -1.28
C ALA A 422 -6.79 -0.27 -2.58
N ASN A 423 -6.27 -1.07 -3.52
CA ASN A 423 -6.97 -1.44 -4.76
C ASN A 423 -8.28 -2.19 -4.48
N ASN A 424 -8.27 -3.06 -3.49
CA ASN A 424 -9.44 -3.82 -3.07
C ASN A 424 -10.43 -3.00 -2.20
N ILE A 425 -9.95 -1.98 -1.49
CA ILE A 425 -10.80 -1.03 -0.75
C ILE A 425 -11.54 -0.09 -1.72
N THR A 426 -10.84 0.40 -2.74
CA THR A 426 -11.30 1.49 -3.63
C THR A 426 -11.91 1.00 -4.94
N LEU A 427 -12.56 -0.17 -4.93
CA LEU A 427 -13.15 -0.80 -6.14
C LEU A 427 -14.15 0.08 -6.90
N SER A 428 -14.76 1.08 -6.25
CA SER A 428 -15.65 2.06 -6.90
C SER A 428 -14.91 3.11 -7.73
N GLU A 429 -13.61 3.32 -7.47
CA GLU A 429 -12.82 4.41 -8.06
C GLU A 429 -12.04 3.99 -9.32
N HIS A 430 -12.00 2.69 -9.65
CA HIS A 430 -11.24 2.17 -10.78
C HIS A 430 -11.79 0.85 -11.34
N ASP A 431 -11.31 0.49 -12.53
CA ASP A 431 -11.70 -0.74 -13.25
C ASP A 431 -10.72 -1.92 -13.11
N LEU A 432 -9.67 -1.80 -12.28
CA LEU A 432 -8.67 -2.84 -12.01
C LEU A 432 -9.21 -3.99 -11.13
N ARG A 433 -10.16 -4.75 -11.68
CA ARG A 433 -10.97 -5.76 -10.98
C ARG A 433 -10.70 -7.20 -11.44
N ASP A 434 -9.76 -7.39 -12.35
CA ASP A 434 -9.45 -8.64 -13.04
C ASP A 434 -8.85 -9.71 -12.11
N SER A 435 -8.15 -9.28 -11.05
CA SER A 435 -7.34 -10.16 -10.20
C SER A 435 -7.67 -10.05 -8.71
N ILE A 436 -8.86 -9.55 -8.34
CA ILE A 436 -9.25 -9.30 -6.94
C ILE A 436 -9.06 -10.53 -6.04
N ASP A 437 -9.56 -11.70 -6.47
CA ASP A 437 -9.46 -12.94 -5.67
C ASP A 437 -8.00 -13.38 -5.47
N LYS A 438 -7.18 -13.23 -6.53
CA LYS A 438 -5.74 -13.51 -6.46
C LYS A 438 -5.03 -12.51 -5.55
N ASP A 439 -5.41 -11.25 -5.58
CA ASP A 439 -4.84 -10.22 -4.72
C ASP A 439 -5.21 -10.46 -3.25
N GLN A 440 -6.43 -10.90 -2.95
CA GLN A 440 -6.80 -11.35 -1.60
C GLN A 440 -5.96 -12.54 -1.12
N GLN A 441 -5.68 -13.51 -1.99
CA GLN A 441 -4.81 -14.64 -1.67
C GLN A 441 -3.36 -14.18 -1.42
N ARG A 442 -2.82 -13.29 -2.28
CA ARG A 442 -1.49 -12.71 -2.08
C ARG A 442 -1.36 -11.98 -0.75
N LEU A 443 -2.35 -11.16 -0.40
CA LEU A 443 -2.39 -10.45 0.87
C LEU A 443 -2.42 -11.41 2.06
N HIS A 444 -3.19 -12.49 1.98
CA HIS A 444 -3.28 -13.48 3.05
C HIS A 444 -1.94 -14.19 3.28
N ILE A 445 -1.29 -14.68 2.21
CA ILE A 445 0.02 -15.34 2.28
C ILE A 445 1.07 -14.36 2.81
N ALA A 446 1.16 -13.19 2.19
CA ALA A 446 2.18 -12.20 2.53
C ALA A 446 2.06 -11.72 3.99
N HIS A 447 0.84 -11.50 4.50
CA HIS A 447 0.61 -11.10 5.88
C HIS A 447 0.89 -12.24 6.87
N GLY A 448 0.49 -13.48 6.54
CA GLY A 448 0.75 -14.66 7.39
C GLY A 448 2.25 -14.85 7.67
N GLU A 449 3.07 -14.82 6.62
CA GLU A 449 4.53 -14.96 6.73
C GLU A 449 5.19 -13.86 7.60
N VAL A 450 4.64 -12.63 7.60
CA VAL A 450 5.18 -11.56 8.48
C VAL A 450 4.76 -11.80 9.93
N SER A 451 3.55 -12.32 10.16
CA SER A 451 3.06 -12.69 11.48
C SER A 451 3.96 -13.73 12.15
N ASP A 452 4.25 -14.81 11.42
CA ASP A 452 5.03 -15.94 11.93
C ASP A 452 6.45 -15.51 12.33
N ARG A 453 7.00 -14.48 11.67
CA ARG A 453 8.31 -13.87 12.00
C ARG A 453 8.26 -12.94 13.20
N LEU A 454 7.17 -12.20 13.38
CA LEU A 454 7.02 -11.29 14.53
C LEU A 454 6.82 -12.04 15.85
N ASP A 455 6.21 -13.22 15.80
CA ASP A 455 6.09 -14.08 16.99
C ASP A 455 7.46 -14.59 17.50
N GLN A 456 8.50 -14.53 16.67
CA GLN A 456 9.86 -14.91 17.01
C GLN A 456 10.70 -13.76 17.60
N ASP A 457 10.31 -12.49 17.43
CA ASP A 457 11.08 -11.34 17.96
C ASP A 457 10.21 -10.09 18.24
N ARG A 458 10.13 -9.69 19.52
CA ARG A 458 9.13 -8.72 20.02
C ARG A 458 9.70 -7.30 20.12
N THR A 459 9.53 -6.49 19.06
CA THR A 459 9.69 -5.03 19.16
C THR A 459 8.46 -4.26 18.66
N GLY A 460 8.14 -3.15 19.35
CA GLY A 460 6.84 -2.48 19.22
C GLY A 460 6.60 -1.66 17.94
N SER A 461 7.65 -1.20 17.22
CA SER A 461 7.46 -0.38 16.02
C SER A 461 7.03 -1.21 14.79
N ILE A 462 7.57 -2.42 14.65
CA ILE A 462 7.19 -3.32 13.56
C ILE A 462 5.81 -3.91 13.81
N GLU A 463 5.50 -4.23 15.07
CA GLU A 463 4.16 -4.66 15.49
C GLU A 463 3.09 -3.63 15.09
N LYS A 464 3.33 -2.33 15.31
CA LYS A 464 2.40 -1.27 14.89
C LYS A 464 2.18 -1.28 13.37
N SER A 465 3.25 -1.27 12.59
CA SER A 465 3.16 -1.22 11.12
C SER A 465 2.49 -2.48 10.54
N PHE A 466 2.75 -3.62 11.16
CA PHE A 466 2.10 -4.88 10.84
C PHE A 466 0.59 -4.85 11.13
N ASN A 467 0.19 -4.41 12.31
CA ASN A 467 -1.22 -4.28 12.69
C ASN A 467 -1.99 -3.37 11.73
N THR A 468 -1.40 -2.22 11.35
CA THR A 468 -2.00 -1.31 10.36
C THR A 468 -2.19 -1.97 8.99
N CYS A 469 -1.23 -2.79 8.53
CA CYS A 469 -1.40 -3.60 7.33
C CYS A 469 -2.57 -4.59 7.48
N GLY A 470 -2.69 -5.26 8.64
CA GLY A 470 -3.79 -6.14 8.96
C GLY A 470 -5.15 -5.46 8.88
N ASP A 471 -5.29 -4.27 9.47
CA ASP A 471 -6.53 -3.47 9.43
C ASP A 471 -6.95 -3.12 8.00
N LEU A 472 -5.99 -2.71 7.17
CA LEU A 472 -6.23 -2.44 5.75
C LEU A 472 -6.68 -3.70 4.99
N ILE A 473 -6.07 -4.85 5.25
CA ILE A 473 -6.44 -6.13 4.63
C ILE A 473 -7.85 -6.56 5.03
N ILE A 474 -8.23 -6.37 6.30
CA ILE A 474 -9.59 -6.63 6.79
C ILE A 474 -10.59 -5.74 6.03
N LYS A 475 -10.32 -4.43 5.96
CA LYS A 475 -11.18 -3.49 5.22
C LYS A 475 -11.27 -3.83 3.73
N ALA A 476 -10.16 -4.23 3.11
CA ALA A 476 -10.12 -4.68 1.73
C ALA A 476 -11.01 -5.91 1.51
N ARG A 477 -10.98 -6.88 2.42
CA ARG A 477 -11.83 -8.08 2.36
C ARG A 477 -13.31 -7.71 2.45
N ASP A 478 -13.68 -6.83 3.37
CA ASP A 478 -15.06 -6.37 3.54
C ASP A 478 -15.55 -5.60 2.30
N SER A 479 -14.70 -4.76 1.72
CA SER A 479 -15.01 -3.99 0.52
C SER A 479 -15.25 -4.89 -0.70
N VAL A 480 -14.39 -5.89 -0.90
CA VAL A 480 -14.58 -6.91 -1.95
C VAL A 480 -15.85 -7.72 -1.73
N ARG A 481 -16.15 -8.11 -0.49
CA ARG A 481 -17.37 -8.84 -0.16
C ARG A 481 -18.60 -8.01 -0.51
N GLN A 482 -18.67 -6.75 -0.07
CA GLN A 482 -19.77 -5.84 -0.39
C GLN A 482 -19.90 -5.61 -1.90
N PHE A 483 -18.77 -5.47 -2.61
CA PHE A 483 -18.76 -5.33 -4.06
C PHE A 483 -19.30 -6.58 -4.77
N ASN A 484 -18.89 -7.77 -4.34
CA ASN A 484 -19.38 -9.02 -4.90
C ASN A 484 -20.85 -9.25 -4.58
N GLU A 485 -21.32 -8.94 -3.37
CA GLU A 485 -22.74 -8.99 -3.00
C GLU A 485 -23.58 -8.08 -3.92
N ARG A 486 -23.10 -6.86 -4.24
CA ARG A 486 -23.73 -5.96 -5.23
C ARG A 486 -23.71 -6.54 -6.65
N LYS A 487 -22.62 -7.22 -7.05
CA LYS A 487 -22.47 -7.84 -8.39
C LYS A 487 -23.33 -9.10 -8.58
N THR A 488 -23.58 -9.85 -7.51
CA THR A 488 -24.42 -11.07 -7.56
C THR A 488 -25.92 -10.78 -7.67
N LEU A 489 -26.35 -9.55 -7.38
CA LEU A 489 -27.72 -9.14 -7.56
C LEU A 489 -27.93 -8.70 -9.03
N LYS A 490 -28.00 -9.66 -9.96
CA LYS A 490 -28.46 -9.39 -11.33
C LYS A 490 -29.98 -9.18 -11.33
N MET A 491 -30.46 -8.22 -12.11
CA MET A 491 -31.90 -8.08 -12.33
C MET A 491 -32.43 -9.27 -13.14
N GLU A 492 -33.50 -9.88 -12.66
CA GLU A 492 -34.15 -11.01 -13.32
C GLU A 492 -35.42 -10.55 -14.04
N GLU A 493 -35.67 -11.06 -15.26
CA GLU A 493 -36.92 -10.78 -15.96
C GLU A 493 -38.07 -11.48 -15.25
N LEU A 494 -39.12 -10.72 -14.91
CA LEU A 494 -40.32 -11.29 -14.31
C LEU A 494 -41.02 -12.18 -15.35
N PRO A 495 -41.45 -13.41 -14.99
CA PRO A 495 -42.12 -14.34 -15.91
C PRO A 495 -43.59 -13.97 -16.14
N ILE A 496 -43.85 -12.72 -16.56
CA ILE A 496 -45.16 -12.11 -16.78
C ILE A 496 -45.19 -11.42 -18.15
N LYS A 497 -46.38 -10.97 -18.57
CA LYS A 497 -46.50 -9.97 -19.64
C LYS A 497 -46.67 -8.56 -19.01
N PRO A 498 -46.28 -7.48 -19.69
CA PRO A 498 -45.37 -7.44 -20.83
C PRO A 498 -43.98 -7.98 -20.49
N SER A 499 -43.27 -8.44 -21.52
CA SER A 499 -41.83 -8.72 -21.41
C SER A 499 -41.03 -7.43 -21.22
N GLY A 500 -39.80 -7.58 -20.74
CA GLY A 500 -38.89 -6.47 -20.48
C GLY A 500 -39.12 -5.77 -19.15
N ILE A 501 -39.76 -6.44 -18.18
CA ILE A 501 -39.75 -5.99 -16.77
C ILE A 501 -38.69 -6.80 -16.03
N PHE A 502 -37.58 -6.18 -15.68
CA PHE A 502 -36.54 -6.79 -14.88
C PHE A 502 -36.60 -6.26 -13.44
N MET A 503 -36.39 -7.13 -12.46
CA MET A 503 -36.49 -6.79 -11.05
C MET A 503 -35.28 -7.32 -10.28
N GLN A 504 -34.78 -6.50 -9.37
CA GLN A 504 -33.79 -6.87 -8.37
C GLN A 504 -34.34 -6.49 -7.00
N GLN A 505 -34.60 -7.49 -6.17
CA GLN A 505 -34.96 -7.27 -4.77
C GLN A 505 -33.72 -6.94 -3.94
N ASP A 506 -33.91 -6.22 -2.84
CA ASP A 506 -32.83 -5.81 -1.92
C ASP A 506 -31.62 -5.16 -2.63
N PHE A 507 -31.90 -4.28 -3.60
CA PHE A 507 -30.90 -3.44 -4.30
C PHE A 507 -30.10 -2.57 -3.32
N ILE A 508 -30.72 -2.18 -2.20
CA ILE A 508 -30.03 -1.58 -1.06
C ILE A 508 -30.34 -2.37 0.22
N THR A 509 -29.50 -2.23 1.24
CA THR A 509 -29.73 -2.85 2.55
C THR A 509 -30.83 -2.09 3.34
N PRO A 510 -31.47 -2.73 4.34
CA PRO A 510 -32.42 -2.07 5.23
C PRO A 510 -31.85 -0.84 5.95
N GLU A 511 -30.58 -0.89 6.37
CA GLU A 511 -29.90 0.22 7.07
C GLU A 511 -29.68 1.40 6.11
N HIS A 512 -29.37 1.12 4.85
CA HIS A 512 -29.22 2.17 3.83
C HIS A 512 -30.58 2.81 3.51
N GLU A 513 -31.65 2.02 3.39
CA GLU A 513 -33.01 2.54 3.22
C GLU A 513 -33.42 3.49 4.35
N GLN A 514 -33.13 3.13 5.61
CA GLN A 514 -33.44 3.99 6.76
C GLN A 514 -32.69 5.32 6.71
N LYS A 515 -31.41 5.32 6.34
CA LYS A 515 -30.63 6.55 6.17
C LYS A 515 -31.21 7.45 5.07
N LEU A 516 -31.61 6.87 3.93
CA LEU A 516 -32.24 7.63 2.84
C LEU A 516 -33.58 8.23 3.26
N ILE A 517 -34.43 7.45 3.95
CA ILE A 517 -35.71 7.96 4.46
C ILE A 517 -35.49 9.11 5.44
N HIS A 518 -34.46 9.02 6.31
CA HIS A 518 -34.11 10.12 7.20
C HIS A 518 -33.76 11.41 6.43
N ILE A 519 -32.92 11.31 5.39
CA ILE A 519 -32.57 12.44 4.51
C ILE A 519 -33.83 13.02 3.86
N PHE A 520 -34.69 12.16 3.30
CA PHE A 520 -35.89 12.60 2.57
C PHE A 520 -36.91 13.33 3.44
N GLU A 521 -37.01 12.94 4.72
CA GLU A 521 -37.98 13.53 5.65
C GLU A 521 -37.43 14.75 6.39
N ASN A 522 -36.13 14.79 6.68
CA ASN A 522 -35.55 15.76 7.62
C ASN A 522 -34.57 16.75 6.99
N GLU A 523 -33.97 16.43 5.84
CA GLU A 523 -32.90 17.23 5.24
C GLU A 523 -33.28 17.86 3.88
N LEU A 524 -34.21 17.26 3.14
CA LEU A 524 -34.63 17.78 1.83
C LEU A 524 -35.77 18.80 1.94
N GLU A 525 -35.64 19.90 1.20
CA GLU A 525 -36.71 20.88 1.02
C GLU A 525 -37.68 20.45 -0.09
N TRP A 526 -38.95 20.27 0.26
CA TRP A 526 -40.01 19.88 -0.67
C TRP A 526 -40.84 21.07 -1.16
N PRO A 527 -41.25 21.09 -2.45
CA PRO A 527 -42.10 22.16 -2.97
C PRO A 527 -43.50 22.14 -2.35
N VAL A 528 -44.01 23.30 -1.95
CA VAL A 528 -45.38 23.45 -1.40
C VAL A 528 -46.40 23.42 -2.54
N ARG A 529 -46.92 22.23 -2.89
CA ARG A 529 -48.00 22.03 -3.87
C ARG A 529 -48.96 20.93 -3.40
N GLY A 530 -50.24 21.02 -3.80
CA GLY A 530 -51.21 19.94 -3.56
C GLY A 530 -50.99 18.75 -4.51
N GLY A 531 -50.81 17.54 -3.97
CA GLY A 531 -50.66 16.31 -4.74
C GLY A 531 -49.36 15.54 -4.47
N ARG A 532 -48.84 14.85 -5.48
CA ARG A 532 -47.56 14.11 -5.41
C ARG A 532 -46.39 15.09 -5.36
N LEU A 533 -45.49 14.92 -4.39
CA LEU A 533 -44.27 15.71 -4.30
C LEU A 533 -43.17 15.08 -5.16
N SER A 534 -42.41 15.92 -5.88
CA SER A 534 -41.31 15.46 -6.73
C SER A 534 -40.13 16.44 -6.72
N LEU A 535 -38.92 15.88 -6.64
CA LEU A 535 -37.65 16.55 -6.84
C LEU A 535 -36.95 15.96 -8.07
N HIS A 536 -36.25 16.80 -8.82
CA HIS A 536 -35.54 16.41 -10.03
C HIS A 536 -34.08 16.80 -9.92
N TYR A 537 -33.21 15.87 -10.29
CA TYR A 537 -31.77 16.02 -10.43
C TYR A 537 -31.35 15.67 -11.87
N GLY A 538 -30.23 16.21 -12.32
CA GLY A 538 -29.78 16.15 -13.71
C GLY A 538 -30.49 17.18 -14.60
N TYR A 539 -30.70 16.84 -15.87
CA TYR A 539 -31.44 17.68 -16.81
C TYR A 539 -32.93 17.70 -16.47
N THR A 540 -33.57 18.87 -16.53
CA THR A 540 -35.01 19.00 -16.27
C THR A 540 -35.79 18.67 -17.55
N PHE A 541 -36.80 17.81 -17.44
CA PHE A 541 -37.67 17.48 -18.56
C PHE A 541 -38.83 18.46 -18.61
N SER A 542 -38.98 19.20 -19.72
CA SER A 542 -40.09 20.13 -19.88
C SER A 542 -41.33 19.38 -20.32
N TYR A 543 -42.35 19.35 -19.46
CA TYR A 543 -43.68 18.82 -19.81
C TYR A 543 -44.43 19.68 -20.84
N LYS A 544 -43.91 20.87 -21.20
CA LYS A 544 -44.46 21.71 -22.28
C LYS A 544 -43.93 21.27 -23.65
N THR A 545 -42.64 21.01 -23.76
CA THR A 545 -41.96 20.68 -25.03
C THR A 545 -41.73 19.18 -25.22
N PHE A 546 -41.95 18.37 -24.19
CA PHE A 546 -41.64 16.94 -24.17
C PHE A 546 -40.19 16.64 -24.58
N GLY A 547 -39.26 17.53 -24.21
CA GLY A 547 -37.82 17.43 -24.45
C GLY A 547 -37.01 17.88 -23.24
N ILE A 548 -35.68 17.89 -23.40
CA ILE A 548 -34.75 18.46 -22.41
C ILE A 548 -35.00 19.97 -22.36
N ASP A 549 -35.19 20.50 -21.17
CA ASP A 549 -35.24 21.93 -20.95
C ASP A 549 -33.82 22.48 -20.86
N GLU A 550 -33.27 22.92 -22.00
CA GLU A 550 -31.93 23.52 -22.07
C GLU A 550 -31.83 24.85 -21.30
N GLU A 551 -32.96 25.49 -20.97
CA GLU A 551 -32.98 26.74 -20.19
C GLU A 551 -32.85 26.50 -18.68
N THR A 552 -33.12 25.27 -18.19
CA THR A 552 -32.99 24.93 -16.77
C THR A 552 -31.58 24.37 -16.47
N PRO A 553 -30.81 24.97 -15.56
CA PRO A 553 -29.46 24.50 -15.21
C PRO A 553 -29.45 23.04 -14.74
N PHE A 554 -28.42 22.29 -15.18
CA PHE A 554 -28.16 20.93 -14.71
C PHE A 554 -27.97 20.92 -13.19
N LYS A 555 -28.79 20.13 -12.48
CA LYS A 555 -28.64 19.93 -11.03
C LYS A 555 -27.73 18.73 -10.77
N PRO A 556 -26.55 18.89 -10.15
CA PRO A 556 -25.66 17.76 -9.86
C PRO A 556 -26.33 16.73 -8.95
N PHE A 557 -25.90 15.48 -9.07
CA PHE A 557 -26.35 14.42 -8.18
C PHE A 557 -25.71 14.59 -6.80
N PRO A 558 -26.50 14.65 -5.72
CA PRO A 558 -25.94 14.74 -4.37
C PRO A 558 -25.23 13.44 -3.97
N ASP A 559 -24.30 13.52 -3.03
CA ASP A 559 -23.45 12.39 -2.60
C ASP A 559 -24.25 11.16 -2.16
N TRP A 560 -25.44 11.34 -1.56
CA TRP A 560 -26.31 10.22 -1.16
C TRP A 560 -26.93 9.50 -2.36
N LEU A 561 -27.03 10.13 -3.53
CA LEU A 561 -27.65 9.58 -4.74
C LEU A 561 -26.66 8.80 -5.59
N VAL A 562 -25.39 9.20 -5.62
CA VAL A 562 -24.34 8.57 -6.45
C VAL A 562 -24.22 7.05 -6.21
N PRO A 563 -24.26 6.53 -4.96
CA PRO A 563 -24.22 5.09 -4.70
C PRO A 563 -25.47 4.32 -5.16
N LEU A 564 -26.55 5.01 -5.52
CA LEU A 564 -27.82 4.43 -5.94
C LEU A 564 -27.97 4.33 -7.47
N LEU A 565 -27.01 4.89 -8.21
CA LEU A 565 -27.02 4.85 -9.67
C LEU A 565 -26.85 3.40 -10.14
N PRO A 566 -27.75 2.87 -10.97
CA PRO A 566 -27.61 1.50 -11.47
C PRO A 566 -26.40 1.42 -12.41
N THR A 567 -25.50 0.48 -12.14
CA THR A 567 -24.26 0.26 -12.91
C THR A 567 -24.44 -0.68 -14.10
N THR A 568 -25.69 -1.03 -14.43
CA THR A 568 -26.01 -1.90 -15.57
C THR A 568 -25.82 -1.18 -16.91
N GLU A 569 -25.90 0.15 -16.90
CA GLU A 569 -25.65 1.00 -18.05
C GLU A 569 -24.21 1.52 -18.03
N GLY A 570 -23.55 1.62 -19.19
CA GLY A 570 -22.14 2.04 -19.31
C GLY A 570 -21.86 3.52 -19.01
N ARG A 571 -22.88 4.28 -18.59
CA ARG A 571 -22.81 5.71 -18.26
C ARG A 571 -23.88 6.08 -17.22
N PRO A 572 -23.67 7.14 -16.41
CA PRO A 572 -24.68 7.61 -15.45
C PRO A 572 -25.96 8.11 -16.16
N PRO A 573 -27.12 8.11 -15.47
CA PRO A 573 -28.35 8.65 -16.01
C PRO A 573 -28.27 10.15 -16.22
N ASP A 574 -29.07 10.66 -17.14
CA ASP A 574 -29.15 12.09 -17.47
C ASP A 574 -30.17 12.82 -16.59
N GLN A 575 -31.14 12.08 -16.03
CA GLN A 575 -32.14 12.60 -15.11
C GLN A 575 -32.49 11.58 -14.03
N VAL A 576 -32.62 12.06 -12.79
CA VAL A 576 -33.21 11.29 -11.69
C VAL A 576 -34.36 12.07 -11.04
N CYS A 577 -35.50 11.42 -10.84
CA CYS A 577 -36.67 12.01 -10.20
C CYS A 577 -37.01 11.29 -8.89
N LEU A 578 -36.87 11.98 -7.76
CA LEU A 578 -37.32 11.52 -6.46
C LEU A 578 -38.79 11.91 -6.27
N GLN A 579 -39.66 10.97 -5.95
CA GLN A 579 -41.09 11.20 -5.78
C GLN A 579 -41.59 10.60 -4.47
N GLN A 580 -42.45 11.34 -3.76
CA GLN A 580 -43.13 10.86 -2.55
C GLN A 580 -44.61 10.58 -2.81
N TYR A 581 -45.07 9.45 -2.30
CA TYR A 581 -46.44 8.97 -2.37
C TYR A 581 -47.03 8.80 -0.98
N ALA A 582 -47.89 9.74 -0.57
CA ALA A 582 -48.70 9.58 0.63
C ALA A 582 -49.83 8.55 0.39
N PRO A 583 -50.39 7.91 1.46
CA PRO A 583 -51.49 6.98 1.32
C PRO A 583 -52.69 7.57 0.56
N GLY A 584 -53.14 6.88 -0.50
CA GLY A 584 -54.22 7.35 -1.38
C GLY A 584 -53.76 8.11 -2.62
N THR A 585 -52.49 8.49 -2.72
CA THR A 585 -51.92 9.06 -3.95
C THR A 585 -51.58 7.99 -4.98
N GLY A 586 -51.54 8.38 -6.24
CA GLY A 586 -51.30 7.49 -7.37
C GLY A 586 -50.80 8.24 -8.60
N ILE A 587 -50.51 7.51 -9.66
CA ILE A 587 -50.17 8.03 -10.98
C ILE A 587 -51.17 7.44 -11.99
N PRO A 588 -51.89 8.27 -12.74
CA PRO A 588 -52.74 7.77 -13.82
C PRO A 588 -51.96 6.92 -14.83
N PRO A 589 -52.60 5.95 -15.50
CA PRO A 589 -51.96 5.15 -16.54
C PRO A 589 -51.37 6.02 -17.65
N HIS A 590 -50.06 5.90 -17.90
CA HIS A 590 -49.33 6.67 -18.90
C HIS A 590 -48.20 5.84 -19.52
N VAL A 591 -47.62 6.37 -20.60
CA VAL A 591 -46.29 5.98 -21.10
C VAL A 591 -45.38 7.18 -20.94
N ASP A 592 -44.17 6.98 -20.43
CA ASP A 592 -43.14 8.01 -20.48
C ASP A 592 -42.75 8.24 -21.95
N THR A 593 -42.40 9.48 -22.32
CA THR A 593 -42.08 9.90 -23.69
C THR A 593 -41.07 8.96 -24.37
N HIS A 594 -41.33 8.52 -25.60
CA HIS A 594 -40.53 7.50 -26.27
C HIS A 594 -39.31 8.07 -26.98
N GLY A 595 -39.43 9.26 -27.57
CA GLY A 595 -38.33 9.90 -28.31
C GLY A 595 -37.06 10.06 -27.46
N PRO A 596 -37.12 10.81 -26.34
CA PRO A 596 -35.93 11.16 -25.59
C PRO A 596 -35.44 10.08 -24.64
N PHE A 597 -36.24 9.06 -24.30
CA PHE A 597 -35.87 8.09 -23.26
C PHE A 597 -35.89 6.66 -23.78
N ASP A 598 -34.82 5.92 -23.51
CA ASP A 598 -34.73 4.50 -23.86
C ASP A 598 -35.28 3.62 -22.71
N GLN A 599 -34.40 3.01 -21.90
CA GLN A 599 -34.79 2.25 -20.72
C GLN A 599 -35.14 3.16 -19.53
N LEU A 600 -35.97 2.66 -18.62
CA LEU A 600 -36.32 3.35 -17.37
C LEU A 600 -36.07 2.46 -16.18
N TYR A 601 -35.49 3.04 -15.14
CA TYR A 601 -35.24 2.35 -13.89
C TYR A 601 -36.04 3.03 -12.78
N SER A 602 -36.50 2.26 -11.80
CA SER A 602 -37.22 2.76 -10.63
C SER A 602 -36.81 2.00 -9.37
N LEU A 603 -36.18 2.70 -8.44
CA LEU A 603 -35.93 2.18 -7.09
C LEU A 603 -37.11 2.52 -6.18
N SER A 604 -37.68 1.51 -5.51
CA SER A 604 -38.81 1.66 -4.57
C SER A 604 -38.34 1.66 -3.12
N LEU A 605 -38.84 2.58 -2.29
CA LEU A 605 -38.43 2.75 -0.89
C LEU A 605 -39.66 2.94 0.03
N GLY A 606 -39.60 2.40 1.24
CA GLY A 606 -40.68 2.54 2.24
C GLY A 606 -41.85 1.58 2.01
N SER A 607 -43.08 2.10 1.87
CA SER A 607 -44.25 1.23 1.73
C SER A 607 -44.30 0.50 0.37
N PRO A 608 -44.59 -0.81 0.33
CA PRO A 608 -44.85 -1.51 -0.92
C PRO A 608 -46.21 -1.10 -1.52
N LEU A 609 -46.35 -1.23 -2.84
CA LEU A 609 -47.62 -1.05 -3.56
C LEU A 609 -47.65 -1.79 -4.90
N PHE A 610 -48.85 -1.97 -5.46
CA PHE A 610 -49.00 -2.46 -6.83
C PHE A 610 -48.93 -1.34 -7.87
N MET A 611 -48.05 -1.50 -8.86
CA MET A 611 -48.08 -0.78 -10.12
C MET A 611 -48.83 -1.61 -11.16
N GLN A 612 -49.79 -0.99 -11.84
CA GLN A 612 -50.56 -1.64 -12.90
C GLN A 612 -49.97 -1.32 -14.27
N PHE A 613 -49.66 -2.36 -15.03
CA PHE A 613 -49.41 -2.32 -16.46
C PHE A 613 -50.68 -2.68 -17.22
N ALA A 614 -51.01 -1.94 -18.27
CA ALA A 614 -52.19 -2.17 -19.09
C ALA A 614 -51.90 -1.98 -20.58
N ASN A 615 -52.30 -2.96 -21.38
CA ASN A 615 -52.26 -2.89 -22.84
C ASN A 615 -53.60 -2.35 -23.34
N LYS A 616 -53.56 -1.22 -24.05
CA LYS A 616 -54.79 -0.56 -24.54
C LYS A 616 -55.44 -1.29 -25.72
N GLU A 617 -54.69 -2.12 -26.44
CA GLU A 617 -55.18 -2.83 -27.62
C GLU A 617 -55.86 -4.15 -27.25
N THR A 618 -55.22 -4.93 -26.37
CA THR A 618 -55.76 -6.22 -25.93
C THR A 618 -56.69 -6.09 -24.72
N GLY A 619 -56.58 -5.00 -23.96
CA GLY A 619 -57.30 -4.79 -22.70
C GLY A 619 -56.69 -5.54 -21.51
N GLU A 620 -55.58 -6.27 -21.71
CA GLU A 620 -54.88 -6.99 -20.64
C GLU A 620 -54.35 -6.03 -19.56
N LYS A 621 -54.42 -6.46 -18.30
CA LYS A 621 -53.95 -5.70 -17.14
C LYS A 621 -53.21 -6.62 -16.18
N ILE A 622 -52.02 -6.20 -15.76
CA ILE A 622 -51.15 -6.94 -14.85
C ILE A 622 -50.69 -6.00 -13.74
N GLU A 623 -50.74 -6.46 -12.49
CA GLU A 623 -50.25 -5.71 -11.34
C GLU A 623 -48.91 -6.30 -10.89
N VAL A 624 -47.88 -5.45 -10.76
CA VAL A 624 -46.54 -5.81 -10.28
C VAL A 624 -46.38 -5.25 -8.88
N ASP A 625 -45.99 -6.09 -7.93
CA ASP A 625 -45.75 -5.67 -6.54
C ASP A 625 -44.37 -5.00 -6.43
N LEU A 626 -44.36 -3.71 -6.11
CA LEU A 626 -43.15 -2.94 -5.90
C LEU A 626 -42.78 -2.97 -4.42
N LEU A 627 -41.95 -3.93 -4.04
CA LEU A 627 -41.46 -4.09 -2.67
C LEU A 627 -40.45 -2.99 -2.30
N PRO A 628 -40.27 -2.64 -1.01
CA PRO A 628 -39.17 -1.77 -0.59
C PRO A 628 -37.81 -2.33 -1.03
N ARG A 629 -36.87 -1.42 -1.26
CA ARG A 629 -35.48 -1.70 -1.68
C ARG A 629 -35.38 -2.44 -3.01
N SER A 630 -36.45 -2.51 -3.80
CA SER A 630 -36.43 -3.17 -5.11
C SER A 630 -36.14 -2.18 -6.24
N MET A 631 -35.20 -2.55 -7.11
CA MET A 631 -34.93 -1.85 -8.36
C MET A 631 -35.68 -2.56 -9.49
N MET A 632 -36.47 -1.81 -10.24
CA MET A 632 -37.17 -2.30 -11.44
C MET A 632 -36.64 -1.60 -12.68
N GLN A 633 -36.32 -2.35 -13.73
CA GLN A 633 -36.05 -1.84 -15.07
C GLN A 633 -37.22 -2.17 -16.00
N MET A 634 -37.61 -1.19 -16.81
CA MET A 634 -38.54 -1.34 -17.92
C MET A 634 -37.78 -1.13 -19.23
N SER A 635 -37.84 -2.13 -20.10
CA SER A 635 -37.28 -2.11 -21.45
C SER A 635 -38.24 -2.76 -22.44
N GLY A 636 -38.05 -2.51 -23.75
CA GLY A 636 -38.87 -3.14 -24.79
C GLY A 636 -40.37 -2.92 -24.61
N ASP A 637 -41.13 -4.01 -24.54
CA ASP A 637 -42.60 -3.99 -24.58
C ASP A 637 -43.21 -3.29 -23.36
N SER A 638 -42.70 -3.58 -22.16
CA SER A 638 -43.16 -2.96 -20.90
C SER A 638 -42.97 -1.44 -20.88
N ARG A 639 -41.94 -0.97 -21.57
CA ARG A 639 -41.57 0.44 -21.65
C ARG A 639 -42.34 1.19 -22.73
N LEU A 640 -42.53 0.57 -23.89
CA LEU A 640 -42.95 1.25 -25.13
C LEU A 640 -44.40 0.95 -25.52
N HIS A 641 -44.96 -0.19 -25.17
CA HIS A 641 -46.27 -0.61 -25.71
C HIS A 641 -47.35 -0.78 -24.64
N TRP A 642 -46.97 -0.66 -23.37
CA TRP A 642 -47.87 -0.77 -22.23
C TRP A 642 -47.91 0.52 -21.43
N THR A 643 -49.12 0.92 -21.03
CA THR A 643 -49.25 1.99 -20.03
C THR A 643 -48.96 1.45 -18.65
N HIS A 644 -48.32 2.24 -17.80
CA HIS A 644 -48.09 1.93 -16.40
C HIS A 644 -48.66 3.03 -15.49
N GLY A 645 -49.09 2.66 -14.29
CA GLY A 645 -49.65 3.61 -13.33
C GLY A 645 -49.85 3.00 -11.95
N ILE A 646 -50.02 3.85 -10.96
CA ILE A 646 -50.30 3.47 -9.57
C ILE A 646 -51.71 3.96 -9.25
N LYS A 647 -52.63 3.04 -8.93
CA LYS A 647 -54.01 3.44 -8.59
C LYS A 647 -54.04 4.27 -7.31
N SER A 648 -54.83 5.35 -7.30
CA SER A 648 -55.10 6.17 -6.12
C SER A 648 -56.00 5.42 -5.12
N ARG A 649 -55.39 4.59 -4.27
CA ARG A 649 -56.07 3.82 -3.22
C ARG A 649 -55.24 3.79 -1.94
N LYS A 650 -55.89 3.58 -0.79
CA LYS A 650 -55.25 3.51 0.54
C LYS A 650 -54.83 2.09 0.93
N THR A 651 -55.36 1.08 0.24
CA THR A 651 -55.13 -0.34 0.52
C THR A 651 -54.91 -1.11 -0.79
N ASP A 652 -54.14 -2.19 -0.70
CA ASP A 652 -53.96 -3.19 -1.75
C ASP A 652 -54.54 -4.53 -1.27
N THR A 653 -55.25 -5.25 -2.13
CA THR A 653 -55.68 -6.63 -1.88
C THR A 653 -54.64 -7.57 -2.49
N LEU A 654 -54.01 -8.40 -1.67
CA LEU A 654 -52.99 -9.36 -2.09
C LEU A 654 -53.63 -10.61 -2.73
N PRO A 655 -52.87 -11.43 -3.48
CA PRO A 655 -53.40 -12.64 -4.13
C PRO A 655 -54.03 -13.66 -3.17
N ASP A 656 -53.61 -13.66 -1.90
CA ASP A 656 -54.16 -14.50 -0.83
C ASP A 656 -55.45 -13.94 -0.21
N GLY A 657 -55.94 -12.80 -0.70
CA GLY A 657 -57.14 -12.11 -0.22
C GLY A 657 -56.89 -11.18 0.96
N THR A 658 -55.67 -11.10 1.50
CA THR A 658 -55.36 -10.20 2.61
C THR A 658 -55.28 -8.75 2.15
N VAL A 659 -55.54 -7.82 3.08
CA VAL A 659 -55.53 -6.37 2.79
C VAL A 659 -54.28 -5.72 3.37
N ARG A 660 -53.43 -5.18 2.50
CA ARG A 660 -52.22 -4.44 2.86
C ARG A 660 -52.51 -2.93 2.89
N LEU A 661 -52.27 -2.28 4.02
CA LEU A 661 -52.36 -0.83 4.15
C LEU A 661 -51.17 -0.16 3.48
N ARG A 662 -51.42 0.87 2.66
CA ARG A 662 -50.35 1.71 2.11
C ARG A 662 -49.90 2.75 3.13
N LYS A 663 -48.60 2.86 3.33
CA LYS A 663 -47.94 3.93 4.08
C LYS A 663 -47.22 4.88 3.11
N ILE A 664 -46.40 5.79 3.61
CA ILE A 664 -45.58 6.66 2.77
C ILE A 664 -44.58 5.80 1.98
N ARG A 665 -44.48 6.06 0.68
CA ARG A 665 -43.51 5.43 -0.24
C ARG A 665 -42.74 6.51 -0.97
N TRP A 666 -41.48 6.24 -1.24
CA TRP A 666 -40.69 7.04 -2.17
C TRP A 666 -40.28 6.20 -3.38
N SER A 667 -40.00 6.88 -4.50
CA SER A 667 -39.32 6.26 -5.63
C SER A 667 -38.33 7.19 -6.27
N LEU A 668 -37.20 6.63 -6.71
CA LEU A 668 -36.24 7.27 -7.58
C LEU A 668 -36.39 6.69 -8.98
N THR A 669 -36.76 7.52 -9.94
CA THR A 669 -36.86 7.13 -11.36
C THR A 669 -35.66 7.67 -12.12
N TYR A 670 -34.88 6.79 -12.74
CA TYR A 670 -33.69 7.12 -13.51
C TYR A 670 -33.99 7.06 -15.00
N ARG A 671 -33.50 8.05 -15.77
CA ARG A 671 -33.70 8.15 -17.21
C ARG A 671 -32.40 8.48 -17.93
N TRP A 672 -32.19 7.81 -19.06
CA TRP A 672 -31.11 8.09 -20.02
C TRP A 672 -31.70 8.68 -21.28
N LEU A 673 -31.05 9.72 -21.77
CA LEU A 673 -31.37 10.37 -23.02
C LEU A 673 -30.91 9.51 -24.19
N ARG A 674 -31.80 9.34 -25.16
CA ARG A 674 -31.47 8.72 -26.44
C ARG A 674 -30.86 9.76 -27.38
N GLU A 675 -29.74 9.42 -27.99
CA GLU A 675 -29.09 10.25 -29.00
C GLU A 675 -30.06 10.51 -30.18
N GLY A 676 -30.20 11.79 -30.56
CA GLY A 676 -31.16 12.22 -31.59
C GLY A 676 -32.63 12.33 -31.13
N ALA A 677 -32.99 11.85 -29.92
CA ALA A 677 -34.34 11.87 -29.37
C ALA A 677 -35.44 11.29 -30.31
N GLU A 678 -35.06 10.31 -31.14
CA GLU A 678 -35.98 9.63 -32.06
C GLU A 678 -36.25 8.19 -31.62
N CYS A 679 -37.51 7.77 -31.73
CA CYS A 679 -37.92 6.40 -31.48
C CYS A 679 -38.40 5.68 -32.73
N GLU A 680 -37.89 4.47 -32.93
CA GLU A 680 -38.18 3.61 -34.07
C GLU A 680 -39.14 2.45 -33.74
N CYS A 681 -39.81 2.47 -32.57
CA CYS A 681 -40.70 1.36 -32.18
C CYS A 681 -41.94 1.21 -33.08
N GLY A 682 -42.23 2.17 -33.95
CA GLY A 682 -43.35 2.11 -34.90
C GLY A 682 -44.75 2.20 -34.27
N ASN A 683 -44.88 2.37 -32.95
CA ASN A 683 -46.18 2.42 -32.29
C ASN A 683 -46.88 3.78 -32.46
N GLU A 684 -47.73 3.89 -33.47
CA GLU A 684 -48.41 5.15 -33.83
C GLU A 684 -49.41 5.67 -32.78
N LYS A 685 -49.80 4.84 -31.81
CA LYS A 685 -50.78 5.22 -30.77
C LYS A 685 -50.14 5.78 -29.51
N LEU A 686 -48.95 5.32 -29.15
CA LEU A 686 -48.26 5.67 -27.90
C LEU A 686 -46.98 6.47 -28.15
N CYS A 687 -46.25 6.17 -29.23
CA CYS A 687 -44.97 6.79 -29.54
C CYS A 687 -45.15 8.20 -30.09
N ASP A 688 -44.60 9.19 -29.39
CA ASP A 688 -44.60 10.59 -29.80
C ASP A 688 -43.80 10.82 -31.09
N THR A 689 -42.68 10.10 -31.31
CA THR A 689 -41.93 10.18 -32.58
C THR A 689 -42.77 9.66 -33.75
N ALA A 690 -43.45 8.52 -33.59
CA ALA A 690 -44.30 7.94 -34.65
C ALA A 690 -45.51 8.84 -34.97
N GLN A 691 -46.14 9.41 -33.93
CA GLN A 691 -47.23 10.39 -34.08
C GLN A 691 -46.79 11.63 -34.84
N ARG A 692 -45.62 12.19 -34.48
CA ARG A 692 -45.03 13.34 -35.16
C ARG A 692 -44.74 13.05 -36.64
N ARG A 693 -44.16 11.89 -36.94
CA ARG A 693 -43.90 11.42 -38.33
C ARG A 693 -45.18 11.32 -39.18
N LYS A 694 -46.35 11.10 -38.54
CA LYS A 694 -47.66 11.08 -39.18
C LYS A 694 -48.40 12.42 -39.21
N GLY A 695 -47.79 13.49 -38.71
CA GLY A 695 -48.45 14.80 -38.59
C GLY A 695 -49.59 14.83 -37.56
N ILE A 696 -49.63 13.88 -36.63
CA ILE A 696 -50.61 13.87 -35.53
C ILE A 696 -50.10 14.83 -34.46
N GLU A 697 -50.73 16.00 -34.34
CA GLU A 697 -50.47 16.94 -33.25
C GLU A 697 -51.10 16.37 -31.95
N ARG A 698 -50.31 16.16 -30.89
CA ARG A 698 -50.86 15.76 -29.59
C ARG A 698 -51.76 16.87 -29.06
N GLU A 699 -52.97 16.54 -28.61
CA GLU A 699 -53.76 17.46 -27.79
C GLU A 699 -53.02 17.71 -26.48
N TYR A 700 -52.48 18.93 -26.33
CA TYR A 700 -51.73 19.30 -25.15
C TYR A 700 -52.68 19.77 -24.04
N ARG A 701 -52.55 19.22 -22.82
CA ARG A 701 -53.35 19.63 -21.66
C ARG A 701 -53.32 21.14 -21.37
N TRP A 702 -52.25 21.85 -21.74
CA TRP A 702 -52.17 23.30 -21.58
C TRP A 702 -53.04 24.07 -22.59
N LYS A 703 -53.28 23.53 -23.79
CA LYS A 703 -54.25 24.12 -24.73
C LYS A 703 -55.66 24.07 -24.13
N GLN A 704 -55.99 22.99 -23.41
CA GLN A 704 -57.26 22.86 -22.70
C GLN A 704 -57.34 23.80 -21.49
N TYR A 705 -56.25 24.03 -20.74
CA TYR A 705 -56.21 25.06 -19.70
C TYR A 705 -56.32 26.50 -20.26
N GLU A 706 -55.76 26.77 -21.44
CA GLU A 706 -55.91 28.07 -22.11
C GLU A 706 -57.31 28.25 -22.71
N GLU A 707 -57.93 27.19 -23.22
CA GLU A 707 -59.31 27.18 -23.68
C GLU A 707 -60.30 27.33 -22.52
N ASP A 708 -60.08 26.62 -21.41
CA ASP A 708 -60.87 26.75 -20.19
C ASP A 708 -60.70 28.15 -19.57
N ALA A 709 -59.49 28.73 -19.62
CA ALA A 709 -59.25 30.10 -19.19
C ALA A 709 -59.94 31.13 -20.11
N LYS A 710 -59.93 30.92 -21.43
CA LYS A 710 -60.66 31.77 -22.39
C LYS A 710 -62.18 31.61 -22.30
N ALA A 711 -62.67 30.41 -21.97
CA ALA A 711 -64.09 30.14 -21.73
C ALA A 711 -64.57 30.70 -20.38
N ALA A 712 -63.67 30.94 -19.42
CA ALA A 712 -63.97 31.64 -18.18
C ALA A 712 -63.97 33.17 -18.31
N GLU A 713 -63.43 33.70 -19.41
CA GLU A 713 -63.39 35.14 -19.76
C GLU A 713 -64.44 35.55 -20.82
N SER A 714 -65.26 34.60 -21.31
CA SER A 714 -66.40 34.83 -22.21
C SER A 714 -67.73 34.48 -21.55
#